data_AF-A0A7L4ZXE3-F1
#
_entry.id   AF-A0A7L4ZXE3-F1
#
_cell.length_a   1.000
_cell.length_b   1.000
_cell.length_c   1.000
_cell.angle_alpha   90.00
_cell.angle_beta   90.00
_cell.angle_gamma   90.00
#
_symmetry.space_group_name_H-M   'P 1'
#
loop_
_entity.id
_entity.type
_entity.pdbx_description
1 polymer ?
#
loop_
_entity_poly.entity_id
_entity_poly.type
_entity_poly.pdbx_seq_one_letter_code
_entity_poly.pdbx_strand_id
1 'polypeptide(L)'
;MPVFDLDAPRRFFLTVRGRTVPAAPVLEQVLTREPGSDDAAYFRDKLGSEWSFTGDDFALLYALENSKDRCEEIGIRMEVPLVASGFATVYRGVFTCTEVSWDLDRCTATVSPTADDGYRLLLEAWEKEVNLLSAPGFNGTGAALQTITANIRNLVGSSDPLQQTGFKVAFKRTDDTAVNDELGVDGWAEFLRNKSYISAPLTGGPVTASGTRDHTVILFRYELHNVALTLEPLSGEYIVPDKSAAGWQFFNRDDSVSPPVASYVKTPEISGFKPYLIGTYNDWKHFGNGSRPKYGNDLLLLPCGQKPSDYQFSNSDYLEVTGPEGAHNGSQLGDSCWPCLNTRRVTTQPNCTSLWWRFGAFRFTRCLPLVDALHHVLQQTAPQLTPPSPAQLSTFLVSALNPATGASGIYNEVPRLCVAAGSDVKRYGASEPATRLLISAKTFVQDLCTLYDLRWDLDPGTGWFRLEHRSFFEARSANTLDLTAYPNATLPGRYKGRTQVLPAREQLAISAALSEEPATGLSFAAAEWVYDGACVNQREGQNRSVRSVSRLTGDVAGMVLSGNALPDEAVVLLASLPSGELYEGNRKVSASELLRRYHRHGRARPQAVFGPTGALFDMASVRPGREQDACTVPRREGLSGLDATARLVTNLSAQAELGKATWDLSTGKVTVVPLLPALASTAEGPLPAERQFNDSFSDQFA
;
A
#
# COMPACT_ATOMS: atom_id res chain seq x y z
N MET A 1 -3.89 -34.09 -24.10
CA MET A 1 -4.78 -32.99 -24.51
C MET A 1 -5.80 -33.53 -25.51
N PRO A 2 -7.05 -33.06 -25.52
CA PRO A 2 -8.03 -33.46 -26.53
C PRO A 2 -7.54 -33.06 -27.93
N VAL A 3 -7.78 -33.93 -28.92
CA VAL A 3 -7.52 -33.66 -30.34
C VAL A 3 -8.86 -33.41 -31.02
N PHE A 4 -9.03 -32.23 -31.61
CA PHE A 4 -10.28 -31.83 -32.26
C PHE A 4 -10.39 -32.41 -33.68
N ASP A 5 -11.59 -32.84 -34.04
CA ASP A 5 -11.99 -33.14 -35.41
C ASP A 5 -12.49 -31.84 -36.05
N LEU A 6 -11.69 -31.25 -36.94
CA LEU A 6 -11.97 -29.94 -37.53
C LEU A 6 -12.90 -30.03 -38.73
N ASP A 7 -13.04 -31.23 -39.31
CA ASP A 7 -13.86 -31.49 -40.48
C ASP A 7 -15.33 -31.77 -40.10
N ALA A 8 -15.55 -32.19 -38.85
CA ALA A 8 -16.89 -32.45 -38.33
C ALA A 8 -17.61 -31.15 -37.87
N PRO A 9 -18.95 -31.07 -38.08
CA PRO A 9 -19.70 -29.87 -37.77
C PRO A 9 -19.72 -29.57 -36.27
N ARG A 10 -19.50 -28.29 -35.95
CA ARG A 10 -19.61 -27.78 -34.58
C ARG A 10 -21.07 -27.70 -34.15
N ARG A 11 -21.27 -27.73 -32.84
CA ARG A 11 -22.61 -27.57 -32.26
C ARG A 11 -22.65 -26.30 -31.44
N PHE A 12 -23.72 -25.54 -31.64
CA PHE A 12 -24.02 -24.37 -30.85
C PHE A 12 -25.31 -24.61 -30.10
N PHE A 13 -25.36 -24.10 -28.88
CA PHE A 13 -26.53 -24.22 -28.04
C PHE A 13 -26.80 -22.89 -27.34
N LEU A 14 -28.08 -22.53 -27.30
CA LEU A 14 -28.60 -21.47 -26.44
C LEU A 14 -29.20 -22.13 -25.19
N THR A 15 -28.91 -21.60 -24.01
CA THR A 15 -29.52 -22.01 -22.76
C THR A 15 -30.43 -20.90 -22.29
N VAL A 16 -31.74 -21.15 -22.37
CA VAL A 16 -32.79 -20.21 -21.98
C VAL A 16 -33.59 -20.88 -20.88
N ARG A 17 -33.64 -20.29 -19.67
CA ARG A 17 -34.37 -20.85 -18.50
C ARG A 17 -33.94 -22.27 -18.14
N GLY A 18 -32.65 -22.54 -18.25
CA GLY A 18 -32.09 -23.87 -18.04
C GLY A 18 -32.45 -24.90 -19.13
N ARG A 19 -33.20 -24.52 -20.17
CA ARG A 19 -33.42 -25.38 -21.34
C ARG A 19 -32.36 -25.09 -22.39
N THR A 20 -31.69 -26.14 -22.83
CA THR A 20 -30.70 -26.07 -23.90
C THR A 20 -31.37 -26.35 -25.24
N VAL A 21 -31.28 -25.40 -26.17
CA VAL A 21 -31.83 -25.46 -27.53
C VAL A 21 -30.67 -25.40 -28.51
N PRO A 22 -30.61 -26.28 -29.54
CA PRO A 22 -29.63 -26.16 -30.61
C PRO A 22 -29.77 -24.82 -31.33
N ALA A 23 -28.65 -24.23 -31.74
CA ALA A 23 -28.61 -23.01 -32.53
C ALA A 23 -27.65 -23.16 -33.71
N ALA A 24 -27.82 -22.30 -34.71
CA ALA A 24 -27.00 -22.22 -35.92
C ALA A 24 -26.60 -20.77 -36.22
N PRO A 25 -25.82 -20.12 -35.32
CA PRO A 25 -25.34 -18.77 -35.55
C PRO A 25 -24.48 -18.68 -36.80
N VAL A 26 -24.60 -17.56 -37.51
CA VAL A 26 -23.63 -17.11 -38.51
C VAL A 26 -22.53 -16.38 -37.75
N LEU A 27 -21.34 -17.00 -37.67
CA LEU A 27 -20.17 -16.42 -36.99
C LEU A 27 -18.93 -16.47 -37.87
N GLU A 28 -18.06 -15.47 -37.70
CA GLU A 28 -16.65 -15.67 -38.05
C GLU A 28 -16.06 -16.70 -37.09
N GLN A 29 -15.42 -17.72 -37.64
CA GLN A 29 -15.01 -18.92 -36.92
C GLN A 29 -13.72 -18.71 -36.12
N VAL A 30 -13.67 -17.65 -35.31
CA VAL A 30 -12.44 -17.18 -34.65
C VAL A 30 -12.64 -17.04 -33.14
N LEU A 31 -11.89 -17.83 -32.38
CA LEU A 31 -11.76 -17.70 -30.93
C LEU A 31 -10.43 -17.02 -30.61
N THR A 32 -10.46 -15.90 -29.88
CA THR A 32 -9.27 -15.16 -29.50
C THR A 32 -9.02 -15.29 -28.00
N ARG A 33 -7.83 -15.71 -27.63
CA ARG A 33 -7.32 -15.67 -26.26
C ARG A 33 -6.47 -14.41 -26.09
N GLU A 34 -6.96 -13.50 -25.26
CA GLU A 34 -6.31 -12.21 -24.97
C GLU A 34 -5.94 -12.10 -23.49
N PRO A 35 -4.85 -11.42 -23.14
CA PRO A 35 -4.48 -11.19 -21.76
C PRO A 35 -5.55 -10.34 -21.06
N GLY A 36 -5.67 -10.51 -19.75
CA GLY A 36 -6.46 -9.62 -18.90
C GLY A 36 -5.85 -8.20 -18.82
N SER A 37 -6.21 -7.47 -17.77
CA SER A 37 -5.56 -6.19 -17.43
C SER A 37 -4.05 -6.36 -17.16
N ASP A 38 -3.29 -5.27 -17.07
CA ASP A 38 -1.82 -5.33 -16.86
C ASP A 38 -1.38 -6.10 -15.59
N ASP A 39 -2.23 -6.10 -14.56
CA ASP A 39 -2.02 -6.80 -13.28
C ASP A 39 -2.59 -8.23 -13.26
N ALA A 40 -3.25 -8.65 -14.34
CA ALA A 40 -3.77 -10.00 -14.50
C ALA A 40 -2.71 -10.93 -15.10
N ALA A 41 -2.59 -12.14 -14.55
CA ALA A 41 -1.79 -13.23 -15.12
C ALA A 41 -2.65 -14.29 -15.81
N TYR A 42 -3.83 -13.91 -16.29
CA TYR A 42 -4.74 -14.80 -17.01
C TYR A 42 -5.01 -14.30 -18.42
N PHE A 43 -5.50 -15.22 -19.26
CA PHE A 43 -6.09 -14.89 -20.53
C PHE A 43 -7.56 -15.30 -20.52
N ARG A 44 -8.38 -14.59 -21.28
CA ARG A 44 -9.78 -14.95 -21.50
C ARG A 44 -9.98 -15.30 -22.95
N ASP A 45 -10.72 -16.37 -23.17
CA ASP A 45 -11.23 -16.71 -24.48
C ASP A 45 -12.40 -15.77 -24.79
N LYS A 46 -12.23 -14.96 -25.81
CA LYS A 46 -13.22 -14.06 -26.39
C LYS A 46 -13.53 -14.54 -27.79
N LEU A 47 -14.77 -14.41 -28.21
CA LEU A 47 -15.09 -14.57 -29.62
C LEU A 47 -14.71 -13.28 -30.34
N GLY A 48 -14.02 -13.42 -31.49
CA GLY A 48 -13.48 -12.27 -32.22
C GLY A 48 -14.54 -11.43 -32.94
N SER A 49 -15.77 -11.93 -33.06
CA SER A 49 -16.84 -11.36 -33.86
C SER A 49 -18.18 -11.41 -33.15
N GLU A 50 -19.09 -10.55 -33.60
CA GLU A 50 -20.50 -10.62 -33.23
C GLU A 50 -21.15 -11.87 -33.84
N TRP A 51 -22.08 -12.47 -33.12
CA TRP A 51 -22.83 -13.65 -33.56
C TRP A 51 -24.17 -13.21 -34.12
N SER A 52 -24.42 -13.56 -35.37
CA SER A 52 -25.70 -13.25 -36.04
C SER A 52 -26.60 -14.48 -36.05
N PHE A 53 -27.78 -14.36 -35.48
CA PHE A 53 -28.82 -15.37 -35.49
C PHE A 53 -29.88 -15.01 -36.52
N THR A 54 -30.34 -15.99 -37.29
CA THR A 54 -31.37 -15.83 -38.32
C THR A 54 -32.41 -16.95 -38.24
N GLY A 55 -33.51 -16.84 -38.98
CA GLY A 55 -34.52 -17.89 -39.05
C GLY A 55 -35.11 -18.26 -37.69
N ASP A 56 -35.12 -19.56 -37.35
CA ASP A 56 -35.70 -20.07 -36.10
C ASP A 56 -34.98 -19.52 -34.85
N ASP A 57 -33.66 -19.31 -34.92
CA ASP A 57 -32.90 -18.74 -33.80
C ASP A 57 -33.29 -17.29 -33.55
N PHE A 58 -33.46 -16.50 -34.62
CA PHE A 58 -33.98 -15.13 -34.52
C PHE A 58 -35.39 -15.13 -33.93
N ALA A 59 -36.28 -16.00 -34.42
CA ALA A 59 -37.64 -16.09 -33.92
C ALA A 59 -37.69 -16.45 -32.43
N LEU A 60 -36.83 -17.36 -31.97
CA LEU A 60 -36.67 -17.70 -30.57
C LEU A 60 -36.24 -16.49 -29.74
N LEU A 61 -35.17 -15.80 -30.15
CA LEU A 61 -34.65 -14.65 -29.42
C LEU A 61 -35.66 -13.49 -29.43
N TYR A 62 -36.32 -13.23 -30.56
CA TYR A 62 -37.30 -12.15 -30.68
C TYR A 62 -38.56 -12.43 -29.85
N ALA A 63 -38.95 -13.70 -29.72
CA ALA A 63 -40.02 -14.09 -28.81
C ALA A 63 -39.65 -13.83 -27.33
N LEU A 64 -38.37 -14.01 -26.96
CA LEU A 64 -37.87 -13.67 -25.62
C LEU A 64 -37.83 -12.15 -25.39
N GLU A 65 -37.38 -11.37 -26.38
CA GLU A 65 -37.40 -9.91 -26.29
C GLU A 65 -38.81 -9.36 -26.09
N ASN A 66 -39.82 -9.97 -26.73
CA ASN A 66 -41.22 -9.59 -26.57
C ASN A 66 -41.93 -10.25 -25.37
N SER A 67 -41.22 -11.04 -24.55
CA SER A 67 -41.79 -11.64 -23.35
C SER A 67 -41.40 -10.84 -22.09
N LYS A 68 -41.96 -11.25 -20.95
CA LYS A 68 -41.56 -10.72 -19.63
C LYS A 68 -40.13 -11.12 -19.22
N ASP A 69 -39.46 -11.91 -20.05
CA ASP A 69 -38.22 -12.61 -19.74
C ASP A 69 -37.02 -12.05 -20.53
N ARG A 70 -37.22 -10.94 -21.25
CA ARG A 70 -36.16 -10.18 -21.96
C ARG A 70 -34.93 -9.80 -21.11
N CYS A 71 -35.08 -9.81 -19.78
CA CYS A 71 -34.01 -9.53 -18.83
C CYS A 71 -33.32 -10.80 -18.29
N GLU A 72 -33.75 -11.99 -18.68
CA GLU A 72 -33.09 -13.23 -18.28
C GLU A 72 -31.77 -13.41 -19.06
N GLU A 73 -30.76 -13.96 -18.39
CA GLU A 73 -29.51 -14.33 -19.04
C GLU A 73 -29.74 -15.50 -20.01
N ILE A 74 -29.22 -15.34 -21.22
CA ILE A 74 -29.19 -16.36 -22.27
C ILE A 74 -27.76 -16.89 -22.33
N GLY A 75 -27.59 -18.14 -21.91
CA GLY A 75 -26.31 -18.83 -22.02
C GLY A 75 -26.04 -19.26 -23.46
N ILE A 76 -24.79 -19.20 -23.90
CA ILE A 76 -24.35 -19.73 -25.18
C ILE A 76 -23.18 -20.69 -24.99
N ARG A 77 -23.21 -21.81 -25.72
CA ARG A 77 -22.17 -22.84 -25.63
C ARG A 77 -21.77 -23.29 -27.01
N MET A 78 -20.46 -23.36 -27.25
CA MET A 78 -19.86 -23.90 -28.46
C MET A 78 -19.15 -25.21 -28.15
N GLU A 79 -19.46 -26.24 -28.93
CA GLU A 79 -18.84 -27.56 -28.85
C GLU A 79 -18.15 -27.94 -30.15
N VAL A 80 -16.94 -28.48 -30.03
CA VAL A 80 -16.14 -29.01 -31.13
C VAL A 80 -15.99 -30.52 -30.97
N PRO A 81 -16.20 -31.31 -32.03
CA PRO A 81 -16.05 -32.77 -31.97
C PRO A 81 -14.60 -33.19 -31.70
N LEU A 82 -14.44 -34.32 -31.01
CA LEU A 82 -13.14 -34.92 -30.69
C LEU A 82 -12.86 -36.12 -31.62
N VAL A 83 -11.60 -36.30 -32.02
CA VAL A 83 -11.16 -37.45 -32.82
C VAL A 83 -11.41 -38.77 -32.08
N ALA A 84 -11.24 -38.78 -30.76
CA ALA A 84 -11.43 -39.97 -29.92
C ALA A 84 -12.90 -40.26 -29.56
N SER A 85 -13.86 -39.72 -30.33
CA SER A 85 -15.31 -39.65 -30.07
C SER A 85 -15.72 -38.65 -28.98
N GLY A 86 -16.92 -38.07 -29.15
CA GLY A 86 -17.50 -37.07 -28.23
C GLY A 86 -17.34 -35.63 -28.70
N PHE A 87 -17.77 -34.70 -27.84
CA PHE A 87 -17.68 -33.26 -28.05
C PHE A 87 -17.02 -32.61 -26.84
N ALA A 88 -16.23 -31.57 -27.07
CA ALA A 88 -15.65 -30.76 -26.02
C ALA A 88 -16.19 -29.33 -26.12
N THR A 89 -16.61 -28.78 -24.98
CA THR A 89 -16.94 -27.35 -24.90
C THR A 89 -15.68 -26.53 -25.02
N VAL A 90 -15.63 -25.65 -26.02
CA VAL A 90 -14.47 -24.77 -26.28
C VAL A 90 -14.75 -23.32 -25.96
N TYR A 91 -16.01 -22.93 -25.82
CA TYR A 91 -16.42 -21.60 -25.39
C TYR A 91 -17.77 -21.65 -24.67
N ARG A 92 -17.90 -20.79 -23.66
CA ARG A 92 -19.16 -20.45 -22.99
C ARG A 92 -19.28 -18.95 -22.90
N GLY A 93 -20.48 -18.44 -23.15
CA GLY A 93 -20.79 -17.03 -23.01
C GLY A 93 -22.19 -16.86 -22.44
N VAL A 94 -22.50 -15.62 -22.09
CA VAL A 94 -23.83 -15.17 -21.70
C VAL A 94 -24.11 -13.82 -22.34
N PHE A 95 -25.40 -13.55 -22.56
CA PHE A 95 -25.89 -12.23 -22.96
C PHE A 95 -27.34 -12.06 -22.52
N THR A 96 -27.86 -10.85 -22.62
CA THR A 96 -29.29 -10.54 -22.41
C THR A 96 -29.90 -9.99 -23.70
N CYS A 97 -31.23 -10.05 -23.86
CA CYS A 97 -31.88 -9.50 -25.06
C CYS A 97 -31.65 -7.99 -25.21
N THR A 98 -31.35 -7.28 -24.12
CA THR A 98 -30.98 -5.86 -24.13
C THR A 98 -29.62 -5.57 -24.77
N GLU A 99 -28.76 -6.58 -24.91
CA GLU A 99 -27.45 -6.47 -25.56
C GLU A 99 -27.50 -6.89 -27.04
N VAL A 100 -28.67 -7.32 -27.52
CA VAL A 100 -28.88 -7.76 -28.90
C VAL A 100 -29.17 -6.56 -29.79
N SER A 101 -28.43 -6.46 -30.89
CA SER A 101 -28.72 -5.56 -32.01
C SER A 101 -29.69 -6.23 -32.96
N TRP A 102 -30.86 -5.62 -33.18
CA TRP A 102 -31.96 -6.19 -33.95
C TRP A 102 -32.06 -5.55 -35.33
N ASP A 103 -31.99 -6.37 -36.38
CA ASP A 103 -32.37 -6.00 -37.76
C ASP A 103 -33.65 -6.77 -38.12
N LEU A 104 -34.80 -6.11 -37.89
CA LEU A 104 -36.11 -6.72 -38.11
C LEU A 104 -36.43 -6.92 -39.60
N ASP A 105 -35.88 -6.07 -40.48
CA ASP A 105 -36.07 -6.17 -41.92
C ASP A 105 -35.41 -7.44 -42.48
N ARG A 106 -34.24 -7.80 -41.93
CA ARG A 106 -33.51 -9.00 -42.31
C ARG A 106 -33.74 -10.19 -41.37
N CYS A 107 -34.62 -10.05 -40.38
CA CYS A 107 -34.86 -11.05 -39.34
C CYS A 107 -33.53 -11.57 -38.74
N THR A 108 -32.64 -10.64 -38.39
CA THR A 108 -31.31 -10.93 -37.86
C THR A 108 -31.14 -10.33 -36.46
N ALA A 109 -30.56 -11.12 -35.56
CA ALA A 109 -30.22 -10.71 -34.20
C ALA A 109 -28.72 -10.87 -33.99
N THR A 110 -28.02 -9.78 -33.69
CA THR A 110 -26.57 -9.75 -33.57
C THR A 110 -26.15 -9.48 -32.14
N VAL A 111 -25.23 -10.26 -31.59
CA VAL A 111 -24.81 -10.14 -30.18
C VAL A 111 -23.32 -10.37 -30.01
N SER A 112 -22.73 -9.74 -28.99
CA SER A 112 -21.37 -9.99 -28.52
C SER A 112 -21.40 -10.63 -27.13
N PRO A 113 -21.48 -11.96 -27.02
CA PRO A 113 -21.60 -12.62 -25.72
C PRO A 113 -20.39 -12.34 -24.82
N THR A 114 -20.66 -12.04 -23.55
CA THR A 114 -19.61 -11.97 -22.54
C THR A 114 -19.18 -13.38 -22.17
N ALA A 115 -17.88 -13.65 -22.08
CA ALA A 115 -17.38 -14.96 -21.71
C ALA A 115 -17.92 -15.39 -20.33
N ASP A 116 -18.51 -16.58 -20.26
CA ASP A 116 -19.07 -17.19 -19.05
C ASP A 116 -18.02 -18.12 -18.43
N ASP A 117 -17.01 -17.50 -17.85
CA ASP A 117 -15.89 -18.13 -17.17
C ASP A 117 -15.85 -17.74 -15.68
N GLY A 118 -14.96 -18.36 -14.90
CA GLY A 118 -14.79 -18.00 -13.49
C GLY A 118 -14.44 -16.52 -13.31
N TYR A 119 -13.79 -15.88 -14.29
CA TYR A 119 -13.43 -14.47 -14.23
C TYR A 119 -14.66 -13.56 -14.30
N ARG A 120 -15.72 -13.93 -15.05
CA ARG A 120 -16.97 -13.16 -15.09
C ARG A 120 -17.53 -12.93 -13.70
N LEU A 121 -17.68 -14.01 -12.92
CA LEU A 121 -18.21 -13.98 -11.56
C LEU A 121 -17.39 -13.06 -10.64
N LEU A 122 -16.06 -13.05 -10.82
CA LEU A 122 -15.19 -12.13 -10.08
C LEU A 122 -15.40 -10.69 -10.54
N LEU A 123 -15.38 -10.46 -11.87
CA LEU A 123 -15.40 -9.14 -12.50
C LEU A 123 -16.72 -8.39 -12.29
N GLU A 124 -17.86 -9.09 -12.28
CA GLU A 124 -19.19 -8.53 -12.00
C GLU A 124 -19.31 -7.97 -10.58
N ALA A 125 -18.68 -8.63 -9.61
CA ALA A 125 -18.69 -8.21 -8.21
C ALA A 125 -17.41 -7.43 -7.81
N TRP A 126 -16.47 -7.24 -8.73
CA TRP A 126 -15.11 -6.76 -8.45
C TRP A 126 -15.10 -5.37 -7.82
N GLU A 127 -16.03 -4.51 -8.24
CA GLU A 127 -16.18 -3.14 -7.76
C GLU A 127 -17.07 -3.00 -6.52
N LYS A 128 -17.76 -4.08 -6.12
CA LYS A 128 -18.62 -4.08 -4.93
C LYS A 128 -17.78 -3.80 -3.69
N GLU A 129 -18.18 -2.76 -2.94
CA GLU A 129 -17.52 -2.42 -1.68
C GLU A 129 -17.92 -3.36 -0.55
N VAL A 130 -16.92 -3.76 0.23
CA VAL A 130 -17.05 -4.62 1.40
C VAL A 130 -16.48 -3.87 2.61
N ASN A 131 -17.14 -3.98 3.76
CA ASN A 131 -16.58 -3.47 5.01
C ASN A 131 -15.47 -4.40 5.50
N LEU A 132 -14.22 -3.97 5.42
CA LEU A 132 -13.08 -4.77 5.87
C LEU A 132 -13.14 -5.09 7.37
N LEU A 133 -13.75 -4.20 8.16
CA LEU A 133 -13.85 -4.33 9.62
C LEU A 133 -14.94 -5.32 10.05
N SER A 134 -15.74 -5.86 9.12
CA SER A 134 -16.67 -6.95 9.42
C SER A 134 -16.02 -8.33 9.38
N ALA A 135 -14.72 -8.41 9.07
CA ALA A 135 -13.98 -9.66 9.04
C ALA A 135 -14.03 -10.40 10.38
N PRO A 136 -14.21 -11.73 10.38
CA PRO A 136 -14.08 -12.54 11.59
C PRO A 136 -12.74 -12.26 12.28
N GLY A 137 -12.77 -11.94 13.58
CA GLY A 137 -11.58 -11.59 14.35
C GLY A 137 -11.41 -10.11 14.67
N PHE A 138 -12.05 -9.20 13.92
CA PHE A 138 -11.97 -7.75 14.21
C PHE A 138 -12.70 -7.35 15.51
N ASN A 139 -13.79 -8.06 15.86
CA ASN A 139 -14.65 -7.77 17.02
C ASN A 139 -14.29 -8.54 18.31
N GLY A 140 -13.07 -9.10 18.41
CA GLY A 140 -12.49 -9.47 19.71
C GLY A 140 -12.91 -10.80 20.35
N THR A 141 -13.48 -11.77 19.64
CA THR A 141 -13.92 -13.05 20.26
C THR A 141 -13.34 -14.35 19.68
N GLY A 142 -12.49 -14.34 18.63
CA GLY A 142 -12.10 -15.63 18.02
C GLY A 142 -10.83 -15.74 17.18
N ALA A 143 -10.16 -14.65 16.80
CA ALA A 143 -8.84 -14.71 16.15
C ALA A 143 -7.90 -13.72 16.86
N ALA A 144 -6.61 -14.06 16.94
CA ALA A 144 -5.63 -13.30 17.71
C ALA A 144 -5.49 -11.87 17.14
N LEU A 145 -6.22 -10.91 17.73
CA LEU A 145 -5.90 -9.49 17.57
C LEU A 145 -4.42 -9.34 17.90
N GLN A 146 -3.60 -9.05 16.89
CA GLN A 146 -2.20 -8.80 17.12
C GLN A 146 -2.09 -7.43 17.78
N THR A 147 -1.58 -7.40 19.00
CA THR A 147 -1.19 -6.14 19.62
C THR A 147 0.21 -5.81 19.14
N ILE A 148 0.32 -4.87 18.20
CA ILE A 148 1.62 -4.36 17.75
C ILE A 148 1.97 -3.15 18.61
N THR A 149 3.19 -3.16 19.17
CA THR A 149 3.64 -2.14 20.13
C THR A 149 4.76 -1.28 19.52
N ALA A 150 4.54 0.02 19.32
CA ALA A 150 5.54 0.95 18.81
C ALA A 150 5.96 1.96 19.90
N ASN A 151 7.25 2.24 20.08
CA ASN A 151 7.67 3.34 20.97
C ASN A 151 7.71 4.66 20.18
N ILE A 152 7.26 5.79 20.76
CA ILE A 152 7.38 7.14 20.15
C ILE A 152 8.81 7.44 19.70
N ARG A 153 9.79 7.17 20.57
CA ARG A 153 11.21 7.35 20.23
C ARG A 153 11.64 6.52 19.01
N ASN A 154 11.03 5.36 18.81
CA ASN A 154 11.33 4.52 17.66
C ASN A 154 10.63 5.08 16.41
N LEU A 155 9.36 5.51 16.48
CA LEU A 155 8.64 6.10 15.33
C LEU A 155 9.30 7.37 14.77
N VAL A 156 10.06 8.07 15.60
CA VAL A 156 10.75 9.33 15.26
C VAL A 156 12.25 9.06 14.92
N GLY A 157 12.71 7.81 14.98
CA GLY A 157 14.11 7.43 14.79
C GLY A 157 14.99 7.68 16.02
N SER A 158 15.78 6.67 16.45
CA SER A 158 16.61 6.74 17.66
C SER A 158 18.04 7.27 17.44
N SER A 159 18.42 7.52 16.19
CA SER A 159 19.62 8.27 15.81
C SER A 159 19.11 9.48 15.06
N ASP A 160 19.47 10.70 15.47
CA ASP A 160 18.80 11.96 15.11
C ASP A 160 19.39 12.62 13.84
N PRO A 161 18.80 12.44 12.65
CA PRO A 161 18.90 13.36 11.52
C PRO A 161 17.71 14.32 11.42
N LEU A 162 16.74 14.27 12.36
CA LEU A 162 15.62 15.22 12.42
C LEU A 162 16.07 16.63 12.83
N GLN A 163 17.28 16.79 13.36
CA GLN A 163 17.89 18.12 13.47
C GLN A 163 18.11 18.83 12.12
N GLN A 164 18.18 18.09 10.99
CA GLN A 164 18.42 18.69 9.67
C GLN A 164 17.13 19.07 8.93
N THR A 165 15.98 18.45 9.23
CA THR A 165 14.70 18.75 8.56
C THR A 165 13.91 19.88 9.23
N GLY A 166 14.47 20.52 10.26
CA GLY A 166 13.84 21.62 10.98
C GLY A 166 12.66 21.20 11.87
N PHE A 167 12.19 19.96 11.82
CA PHE A 167 11.04 19.52 12.60
C PHE A 167 11.47 19.08 14.00
N LYS A 168 11.11 19.86 15.03
CA LYS A 168 11.38 19.53 16.44
C LYS A 168 10.07 19.25 17.18
N VAL A 169 10.05 18.14 17.91
CA VAL A 169 9.02 17.88 18.92
C VAL A 169 9.58 18.37 20.25
N ALA A 170 9.10 19.53 20.71
CA ALA A 170 9.48 20.09 21.99
C ALA A 170 8.48 19.66 23.07
N PHE A 171 9.00 19.15 24.19
CA PHE A 171 8.20 18.80 25.36
C PHE A 171 8.29 19.96 26.35
N LYS A 172 7.20 20.69 26.55
CA LYS A 172 7.12 21.73 27.58
C LYS A 172 6.31 21.25 28.78
N ARG A 173 6.88 21.48 29.97
CA ARG A 173 6.19 21.28 31.24
C ARG A 173 5.31 22.51 31.50
N THR A 174 4.07 22.29 31.91
CA THR A 174 3.02 23.31 32.03
C THR A 174 3.18 24.27 33.22
N ASP A 175 4.28 24.18 33.97
CA ASP A 175 4.68 25.16 34.99
C ASP A 175 5.75 26.15 34.50
N ASP A 176 6.10 26.12 33.20
CA ASP A 176 6.89 27.15 32.52
C ASP A 176 6.06 28.44 32.39
N THR A 177 6.40 29.46 33.17
CA THR A 177 5.66 30.74 33.25
C THR A 177 5.47 31.43 31.90
N ALA A 178 6.34 31.16 30.91
CA ALA A 178 6.20 31.71 29.56
C ALA A 178 5.03 31.13 28.76
N VAL A 179 4.50 29.95 29.15
CA VAL A 179 3.40 29.27 28.45
C VAL A 179 2.01 29.78 28.88
N ASN A 180 1.90 30.36 30.08
CA ASN A 180 0.65 30.95 30.56
C ASN A 180 0.33 32.29 29.88
N ASP A 181 1.33 33.02 29.40
CA ASP A 181 1.15 34.28 28.67
C ASP A 181 0.72 34.04 27.20
N GLU A 182 1.12 32.92 26.59
CA GLU A 182 0.75 32.56 25.20
C GLU A 182 -0.67 31.98 25.06
N LEU A 183 -1.26 31.39 26.11
CA LEU A 183 -2.49 30.57 26.01
C LEU A 183 -3.79 31.25 26.45
N GLY A 184 -3.74 32.49 26.94
CA GLY A 184 -4.91 33.26 27.35
C GLY A 184 -5.53 32.78 28.66
N VAL A 185 -5.88 33.73 29.53
CA VAL A 185 -6.11 33.53 30.97
C VAL A 185 -7.38 32.70 31.30
N ASP A 186 -8.31 32.53 30.35
CA ASP A 186 -9.68 32.10 30.69
C ASP A 186 -10.18 30.79 30.03
N GLY A 187 -9.37 30.09 29.22
CA GLY A 187 -9.85 28.88 28.52
C GLY A 187 -9.63 27.55 29.26
N TRP A 188 -8.49 27.40 29.94
CA TRP A 188 -7.99 26.08 30.37
C TRP A 188 -8.27 25.73 31.83
N ALA A 189 -8.28 26.72 32.72
CA ALA A 189 -8.53 26.52 34.14
C ALA A 189 -9.97 26.05 34.44
N GLU A 190 -10.92 26.35 33.54
CA GLU A 190 -12.32 25.91 33.63
C GLU A 190 -12.53 24.50 33.08
N PHE A 191 -11.81 24.14 32.01
CA PHE A 191 -11.86 22.79 31.41
C PHE A 191 -11.29 21.71 32.36
N LEU A 192 -10.21 21.99 33.08
CA LEU A 192 -9.63 21.07 34.07
C LEU A 192 -10.45 20.96 35.36
N ARG A 193 -11.26 21.97 35.69
CA ARG A 193 -12.16 21.95 36.87
C ARG A 193 -13.47 21.18 36.66
N ASN A 194 -14.01 21.15 35.43
CA ASN A 194 -15.43 20.76 35.23
C ASN A 194 -15.70 19.33 34.74
N LYS A 195 -14.71 18.48 34.39
CA LYS A 195 -14.96 17.17 33.73
C LYS A 195 -14.43 15.89 34.43
N SER A 196 -14.11 15.93 35.71
CA SER A 196 -13.73 14.74 36.51
C SER A 196 -14.72 14.46 37.65
N TYR A 197 -15.99 14.23 37.30
CA TYR A 197 -16.96 13.57 38.18
C TYR A 197 -17.33 12.19 37.61
N ILE A 198 -16.96 11.13 38.33
CA ILE A 198 -17.61 9.82 38.22
C ILE A 198 -18.21 9.53 39.58
N SER A 199 -19.53 9.66 39.67
CA SER A 199 -20.33 9.20 40.80
C SER A 199 -21.24 8.06 40.33
N ALA A 200 -21.10 6.87 40.90
CA ALA A 200 -22.22 5.94 41.07
C ALA A 200 -21.96 4.98 42.25
N PRO A 201 -22.98 4.65 43.05
CA PRO A 201 -22.83 3.95 44.32
C PRO A 201 -23.08 2.46 44.19
N LEU A 202 -22.29 1.64 44.88
CA LEU A 202 -22.64 0.26 45.20
C LEU A 202 -22.51 0.06 46.72
N THR A 203 -23.65 0.33 47.36
CA THR A 203 -24.15 -0.23 48.63
C THR A 203 -23.11 -0.58 49.72
N GLY A 204 -22.93 0.33 50.70
CA GLY A 204 -22.59 -0.11 52.07
C GLY A 204 -21.66 0.72 52.95
N GLY A 205 -21.19 1.92 52.59
CA GLY A 205 -20.33 2.73 53.48
C GLY A 205 -20.30 4.24 53.17
N PRO A 206 -19.99 5.10 54.16
CA PRO A 206 -20.04 6.56 54.02
C PRO A 206 -18.93 7.07 53.11
N VAL A 207 -19.33 7.81 52.07
CA VAL A 207 -18.44 8.46 51.10
C VAL A 207 -18.27 9.92 51.49
N THR A 208 -17.05 10.34 51.83
CA THR A 208 -16.56 11.71 51.56
C THR A 208 -15.04 11.69 51.50
N ALA A 209 -14.48 11.49 50.30
CA ALA A 209 -13.11 11.86 50.00
C ALA A 209 -13.13 12.66 48.69
N SER A 210 -13.23 13.99 48.83
CA SER A 210 -12.89 14.95 47.79
C SER A 210 -11.38 15.18 47.85
N GLY A 211 -10.64 14.60 46.90
CA GLY A 211 -9.23 14.91 46.68
C GLY A 211 -9.06 15.44 45.26
N THR A 212 -8.70 16.72 45.15
CA THR A 212 -8.15 17.31 43.92
C THR A 212 -6.82 16.63 43.61
N ARG A 213 -6.73 16.01 42.43
CA ARG A 213 -5.50 15.39 41.94
C ARG A 213 -4.77 16.40 41.05
N ASP A 214 -3.47 16.58 41.25
CA ASP A 214 -2.65 17.34 40.31
C ASP A 214 -2.47 16.53 39.03
N HIS A 215 -3.05 17.05 37.95
CA HIS A 215 -2.90 16.51 36.61
C HIS A 215 -1.74 17.23 35.94
N THR A 216 -0.59 16.56 35.78
CA THR A 216 0.45 17.06 34.88
C THR A 216 -0.02 16.86 33.44
N VAL A 217 -0.35 17.95 32.74
CA VAL A 217 -0.69 17.92 31.32
C VAL A 217 0.59 18.17 30.52
N ILE A 218 1.06 17.14 29.81
CA ILE A 218 2.16 17.30 28.86
C ILE A 218 1.56 17.85 27.57
N LEU A 219 1.96 19.07 27.20
CA LEU A 219 1.58 19.69 25.95
C LEU A 219 2.65 19.35 24.91
N PHE A 220 2.20 18.81 23.77
CA PHE A 220 3.03 18.64 22.60
C PHE A 220 2.93 19.90 21.77
N ARG A 221 4.07 20.50 21.43
CA ARG A 221 4.17 21.57 20.43
C ARG A 221 5.01 21.04 19.29
N TYR A 222 4.48 21.13 18.08
CA TYR A 222 5.26 20.89 16.88
C TYR A 222 5.93 22.19 16.48
N GLU A 223 7.25 22.15 16.28
CA GLU A 223 8.03 23.28 15.82
C GLU A 223 8.65 22.92 14.46
N LEU A 224 8.46 23.79 13.48
CA LEU A 224 9.04 23.69 12.14
C LEU A 224 10.03 24.83 12.00
N HIS A 225 11.32 24.56 12.13
CA HIS A 225 12.40 25.53 12.02
C HIS A 225 12.93 25.65 10.59
N ASN A 226 13.66 26.74 10.35
CA ASN A 226 14.51 26.92 9.18
C ASN A 226 13.80 26.84 7.82
N VAL A 227 12.52 27.22 7.76
CA VAL A 227 11.78 27.32 6.50
C VAL A 227 12.31 28.50 5.71
N ALA A 228 12.91 28.24 4.53
CA ALA A 228 13.42 29.30 3.67
C ALA A 228 12.32 30.31 3.31
N LEU A 229 12.63 31.59 3.44
CA LEU A 229 11.76 32.66 2.96
C LEU A 229 11.73 32.67 1.43
N THR A 230 10.59 33.02 0.85
CA THR A 230 10.46 33.13 -0.61
C THR A 230 10.87 34.53 -1.04
N LEU A 231 11.72 34.66 -2.06
CA LEU A 231 12.06 35.96 -2.62
C LEU A 231 10.88 36.44 -3.48
N GLU A 232 10.27 37.56 -3.12
CA GLU A 232 9.21 38.16 -3.91
C GLU A 232 9.82 38.82 -5.16
N PRO A 233 9.48 38.35 -6.38
CA PRO A 233 10.20 38.73 -7.60
C PRO A 233 10.12 40.22 -7.94
N LEU A 234 9.09 40.92 -7.45
CA LEU A 234 8.82 42.32 -7.77
C LEU A 234 9.47 43.28 -6.78
N SER A 235 9.55 42.92 -5.50
CA SER A 235 10.12 43.77 -4.44
C SER A 235 11.58 43.43 -4.13
N GLY A 236 12.01 42.20 -4.43
CA GLY A 236 13.30 41.68 -3.99
C GLY A 236 13.35 41.40 -2.48
N GLU A 237 12.23 41.48 -1.78
CA GLU A 237 12.14 41.17 -0.35
C GLU A 237 11.87 39.69 -0.11
N TYR A 238 12.41 39.16 0.99
CA TYR A 238 12.10 37.82 1.46
C TYR A 238 10.80 37.83 2.27
N ILE A 239 9.77 37.16 1.76
CA ILE A 239 8.45 37.01 2.38
C ILE A 239 8.33 35.69 3.15
N VAL A 240 7.67 35.77 4.31
CA VAL A 240 7.31 34.63 5.17
C VAL A 240 6.24 33.78 4.47
N PRO A 241 6.52 32.51 4.13
CA PRO A 241 5.52 31.64 3.53
C PRO A 241 4.27 31.52 4.42
N ASP A 242 3.09 31.83 3.90
CA ASP A 242 1.85 31.59 4.66
C ASP A 242 1.62 30.07 4.79
N LYS A 243 1.62 29.59 6.04
CA LYS A 243 1.36 28.20 6.41
C LYS A 243 0.07 28.06 7.24
N SER A 244 -0.72 29.12 7.36
CA SER A 244 -1.93 29.17 8.20
C SER A 244 -2.98 28.14 7.78
N ALA A 245 -3.13 27.88 6.47
CA ALA A 245 -4.04 26.86 5.93
C ALA A 245 -3.72 25.43 6.42
N ALA A 246 -2.48 25.17 6.84
CA ALA A 246 -2.05 23.89 7.42
C ALA A 246 -2.07 23.89 8.97
N GLY A 247 -2.61 24.95 9.59
CA GLY A 247 -2.73 25.13 11.03
C GLY A 247 -1.44 25.59 11.72
N TRP A 248 -0.42 26.02 10.97
CA TRP A 248 0.84 26.51 11.52
C TRP A 248 0.77 28.01 11.79
N GLN A 249 1.25 28.43 12.95
CA GLN A 249 1.40 29.81 13.37
C GLN A 249 2.88 30.21 13.21
N PHE A 250 3.13 31.37 12.64
CA PHE A 250 4.48 31.91 12.55
C PHE A 250 5.04 32.13 13.96
N PHE A 251 6.27 31.66 14.20
CA PHE A 251 6.92 31.75 15.50
C PHE A 251 8.06 32.76 15.51
N ASN A 252 9.05 32.59 14.62
CA ASN A 252 10.15 33.55 14.50
C ASN A 252 10.72 33.59 13.07
N ARG A 253 11.52 34.62 12.80
CA ARG A 253 12.31 34.78 11.57
C ARG A 253 13.77 34.95 11.97
N ASP A 254 14.67 34.29 11.26
CA ASP A 254 16.11 34.38 11.42
C ASP A 254 16.75 34.90 10.12
N ASP A 255 17.07 36.19 10.14
CA ASP A 255 17.74 36.91 9.05
C ASP A 255 19.27 36.76 9.07
N SER A 256 19.84 36.05 10.06
CA SER A 256 21.29 35.87 10.17
C SER A 256 21.84 34.82 9.20
N VAL A 257 20.97 34.04 8.57
CA VAL A 257 21.28 33.04 7.54
C VAL A 257 20.87 33.53 6.15
N SER A 258 21.59 33.10 5.10
CA SER A 258 21.35 33.51 3.71
C SER A 258 21.06 32.29 2.82
N PRO A 259 19.84 32.13 2.28
CA PRO A 259 18.69 33.03 2.44
C PRO A 259 18.11 33.00 3.87
N PRO A 260 17.43 34.08 4.32
CA PRO A 260 16.75 34.11 5.60
C PRO A 260 15.74 32.96 5.76
N VAL A 261 15.47 32.58 7.01
CA VAL A 261 14.54 31.49 7.34
C VAL A 261 13.48 31.91 8.36
N ALA A 262 12.40 31.15 8.45
CA ALA A 262 11.35 31.29 9.46
C ALA A 262 11.15 29.97 10.24
N SER A 263 10.77 30.09 11.51
CA SER A 263 10.21 29.00 12.30
C SER A 263 8.70 29.18 12.49
N TYR A 264 7.98 28.06 12.55
CA TYR A 264 6.54 27.99 12.79
C TYR A 264 6.25 27.03 13.92
N VAL A 265 5.13 27.24 14.58
CA VAL A 265 4.62 26.42 15.67
C VAL A 265 3.19 26.04 15.36
N LYS A 266 2.83 24.79 15.62
CA LYS A 266 1.42 24.37 15.54
C LYS A 266 0.89 24.25 16.96
N THR A 267 -0.18 24.98 17.27
CA THR A 267 -0.85 24.95 18.58
C THR A 267 -1.19 23.50 18.97
N PRO A 268 -1.15 23.15 20.27
CA PRO A 268 -1.39 21.77 20.70
C PRO A 268 -2.76 21.28 20.27
N GLU A 269 -2.82 20.36 19.31
CA GLU A 269 -4.01 19.53 19.12
C GLU A 269 -3.97 18.43 20.19
N ILE A 270 -4.74 18.59 21.26
CA ILE A 270 -5.02 17.47 22.17
C ILE A 270 -6.00 16.54 21.45
N SER A 271 -5.50 15.69 20.55
CA SER A 271 -6.29 14.58 20.05
C SER A 271 -6.31 13.47 21.10
N GLY A 272 -7.52 13.13 21.59
CA GLY A 272 -7.79 11.83 22.20
C GLY A 272 -7.23 11.54 23.59
N PHE A 273 -7.28 12.47 24.55
CA PHE A 273 -7.04 12.10 25.95
C PHE A 273 -8.20 11.25 26.48
N LYS A 274 -7.93 9.99 26.85
CA LYS A 274 -8.35 9.36 28.12
C LYS A 274 -7.62 8.01 28.36
N PRO A 275 -7.48 7.59 29.63
CA PRO A 275 -6.20 7.27 30.24
C PRO A 275 -5.95 5.76 30.32
N TYR A 276 -4.68 5.36 30.28
CA TYR A 276 -4.30 4.05 30.82
C TYR A 276 -4.04 4.14 32.32
N LEU A 277 -4.51 3.12 33.03
CA LEU A 277 -4.34 2.86 34.44
C LEU A 277 -2.84 2.86 34.81
N ILE A 278 -2.38 3.90 35.51
CA ILE A 278 -1.10 3.84 36.22
C ILE A 278 -1.35 2.93 37.42
N GLY A 279 -0.87 1.68 37.34
CA GLY A 279 -0.89 0.77 38.47
C GLY A 279 -0.20 1.43 39.67
N THR A 280 -0.94 1.66 40.73
CA THR A 280 -0.40 2.14 42.00
C THR A 280 0.37 1.02 42.66
N TYR A 281 1.64 1.28 42.97
CA TYR A 281 2.42 0.44 43.88
C TYR A 281 1.84 0.61 45.29
N ASN A 282 1.38 -0.50 45.88
CA ASN A 282 1.15 -0.62 47.31
C ASN A 282 2.48 -1.00 47.97
N ASP A 283 2.95 -0.17 48.90
CA ASP A 283 3.18 -0.58 50.30
C ASP A 283 3.94 0.53 51.03
N TRP A 284 3.26 1.23 51.94
CA TRP A 284 3.92 1.91 53.06
C TRP A 284 3.37 1.30 54.35
N LYS A 285 4.09 0.28 54.85
CA LYS A 285 3.89 -0.26 56.19
C LYS A 285 4.55 0.69 57.19
N HIS A 286 3.73 1.39 57.97
CA HIS A 286 4.16 1.97 59.24
C HIS A 286 4.49 0.82 60.22
N PHE A 287 5.70 0.83 60.77
CA PHE A 287 5.98 0.25 62.08
C PHE A 287 6.91 1.19 62.85
N GLY A 288 6.45 1.68 64.00
CA GLY A 288 7.31 2.38 64.95
C GLY A 288 6.56 3.41 65.77
N ASN A 289 6.25 3.03 67.00
CA ASN A 289 5.48 3.76 68.01
C ASN A 289 5.88 5.23 68.23
N GLY A 290 4.88 6.09 68.37
CA GLY A 290 4.82 6.98 69.53
C GLY A 290 5.12 8.47 69.36
N SER A 291 5.30 8.99 68.15
CA SER A 291 5.48 10.43 67.94
C SER A 291 4.50 10.96 66.90
N ARG A 292 3.63 11.88 67.35
CA ARG A 292 2.79 12.69 66.46
C ARG A 292 3.70 13.40 65.44
N PRO A 293 3.37 13.46 64.15
CA PRO A 293 4.06 14.34 63.23
C PRO A 293 3.79 15.78 63.68
N LYS A 294 4.81 16.42 64.25
CA LYS A 294 4.99 17.87 64.11
C LYS A 294 5.46 18.13 62.68
N TYR A 295 5.27 19.35 62.21
CA TYR A 295 5.69 19.94 60.92
C TYR A 295 4.59 20.02 59.84
N GLY A 296 4.50 21.21 59.24
CA GLY A 296 3.37 21.71 58.44
C GLY A 296 3.37 21.29 56.98
N ASN A 297 2.29 21.68 56.29
CA ASN A 297 1.92 21.24 54.93
C ASN A 297 2.59 22.03 53.79
N ASP A 298 3.54 22.90 54.10
CA ASP A 298 4.13 23.80 53.10
C ASP A 298 5.57 23.38 52.82
N LEU A 299 5.79 22.80 51.63
CA LEU A 299 7.13 22.71 51.06
C LEU A 299 7.42 24.04 50.35
N LEU A 300 8.12 24.94 51.04
CA LEU A 300 8.60 26.19 50.45
C LEU A 300 9.88 25.90 49.65
N LEU A 301 9.82 25.99 48.32
CA LEU A 301 11.00 25.91 47.46
C LEU A 301 11.40 27.33 47.05
N LEU A 302 12.52 27.80 47.58
CA LEU A 302 13.09 29.10 47.25
C LEU A 302 13.98 29.00 45.99
N PRO A 303 14.10 30.07 45.19
CA PRO A 303 14.99 30.09 44.03
C PRO A 303 16.45 29.92 44.44
N CYS A 304 17.27 29.33 43.56
CA CYS A 304 18.73 29.27 43.77
C CYS A 304 19.32 30.68 43.94
N GLY A 305 19.97 30.93 45.09
CA GLY A 305 20.72 32.16 45.35
C GLY A 305 20.06 33.18 46.29
N GLN A 306 18.90 32.87 46.89
CA GLN A 306 18.20 33.76 47.82
C GLN A 306 18.16 33.19 49.24
N LYS A 307 18.21 34.05 50.27
CA LYS A 307 18.15 33.66 51.68
C LYS A 307 16.72 33.86 52.23
N PRO A 308 16.25 33.02 53.17
CA PRO A 308 14.90 33.15 53.73
C PRO A 308 14.59 34.50 54.40
N SER A 309 15.62 35.20 54.91
CA SER A 309 15.50 36.57 55.44
C SER A 309 15.02 37.58 54.41
N ASP A 310 15.26 37.32 53.12
CA ASP A 310 14.82 38.17 52.01
C ASP A 310 13.28 38.19 51.88
N TYR A 311 12.60 37.26 52.57
CA TYR A 311 11.13 37.12 52.63
C TYR A 311 10.58 37.18 54.06
N GLN A 312 11.34 37.74 55.02
CA GLN A 312 10.94 37.97 56.42
C GLN A 312 10.68 36.71 57.29
N PHE A 313 11.20 35.54 56.92
CA PHE A 313 11.12 34.33 57.75
C PHE A 313 12.30 34.21 58.75
N SER A 314 12.05 33.62 59.93
CA SER A 314 13.09 33.40 60.95
C SER A 314 13.85 32.08 60.71
N ASN A 315 15.15 32.03 61.03
CA ASN A 315 16.01 30.87 60.77
C ASN A 315 15.64 29.60 61.58
N SER A 316 14.69 29.68 62.53
CA SER A 316 14.26 28.51 63.31
C SER A 316 13.09 27.71 62.69
N ASP A 317 12.53 28.16 61.57
CA ASP A 317 11.27 27.62 61.01
C ASP A 317 11.45 26.68 59.79
N TYR A 318 12.67 26.26 59.47
CA TYR A 318 12.91 25.30 58.37
C TYR A 318 14.11 24.38 58.63
N LEU A 319 14.16 23.28 57.88
CA LEU A 319 15.25 22.30 57.94
C LEU A 319 16.38 22.74 56.99
N GLU A 320 17.53 23.16 57.53
CA GLU A 320 18.75 23.33 56.75
C GLU A 320 19.30 21.94 56.40
N VAL A 321 19.29 21.57 55.12
CA VAL A 321 19.96 20.35 54.66
C VAL A 321 21.45 20.68 54.49
N THR A 322 22.18 20.68 55.59
CA THR A 322 23.64 20.61 55.55
C THR A 322 24.03 19.23 55.03
N GLY A 323 24.77 19.19 53.91
CA GLY A 323 25.53 18.00 53.55
C GLY A 323 26.45 17.59 54.71
N PRO A 324 26.85 16.31 54.81
CA PRO A 324 27.62 15.83 55.95
C PRO A 324 28.86 16.70 56.22
N GLU A 325 28.99 17.13 57.47
CA GLU A 325 30.16 17.83 57.98
C GLU A 325 31.44 17.04 57.68
N GLY A 326 32.45 17.74 57.18
CA GLY A 326 33.82 17.22 57.08
C GLY A 326 34.40 17.10 55.68
N ALA A 327 34.45 18.19 54.91
CA ALA A 327 35.45 18.35 53.84
C ALA A 327 35.67 19.84 53.49
N HIS A 328 36.03 20.66 54.49
CA HIS A 328 36.79 21.87 54.22
C HIS A 328 38.27 21.51 54.07
N ASN A 329 38.71 21.40 52.82
CA ASN A 329 40.05 21.74 52.33
C ASN A 329 39.79 22.11 50.86
N GLY A 330 39.79 23.38 50.46
CA GLY A 330 40.87 24.32 50.66
C GLY A 330 41.59 24.44 49.32
N SER A 331 41.33 25.56 48.64
CA SER A 331 42.10 26.14 47.53
C SER A 331 41.96 25.55 46.10
N GLN A 332 41.67 26.46 45.18
CA GLN A 332 41.91 26.44 43.73
C GLN A 332 41.12 25.46 42.86
N LEU A 333 39.96 25.89 42.37
CA LEU A 333 39.65 25.81 40.93
C LEU A 333 38.87 27.07 40.55
N GLY A 334 39.37 27.77 39.54
CA GLY A 334 38.97 29.12 39.16
C GLY A 334 37.64 29.20 38.41
N ASP A 335 37.23 30.44 38.19
CA ASP A 335 36.10 30.87 37.39
C ASP A 335 36.00 30.14 36.04
N SER A 336 34.76 29.88 35.62
CA SER A 336 34.32 29.18 34.39
C SER A 336 34.04 27.67 34.51
N CYS A 337 32.93 27.33 35.19
CA CYS A 337 32.02 26.21 34.85
C CYS A 337 30.84 26.23 35.84
N TRP A 338 29.63 26.55 35.39
CA TRP A 338 28.39 26.23 36.11
C TRP A 338 27.78 24.98 35.50
N PRO A 339 27.86 23.80 36.13
CA PRO A 339 27.12 22.61 35.69
C PRO A 339 25.87 22.44 36.55
N CYS A 340 24.68 22.47 35.95
CA CYS A 340 23.46 21.92 36.54
C CYS A 340 22.58 21.23 35.49
N LEU A 341 23.12 20.15 34.91
CA LEU A 341 22.33 18.94 34.66
C LEU A 341 23.28 17.74 34.71
N ASN A 342 23.50 17.19 35.91
CA ASN A 342 24.19 15.91 36.06
C ASN A 342 23.16 14.81 36.32
N THR A 343 22.71 14.17 35.25
CA THR A 343 22.25 12.78 35.33
C THR A 343 23.45 11.85 35.42
N ARG A 344 24.05 11.75 36.61
CA ARG A 344 24.63 10.49 37.11
C ARG A 344 25.04 10.62 38.58
N ARG A 345 24.49 9.75 39.42
CA ARG A 345 25.31 9.11 40.44
C ARG A 345 24.91 7.66 40.59
N VAL A 346 25.82 6.79 40.17
CA VAL A 346 25.90 5.41 40.68
C VAL A 346 26.09 5.54 42.18
N THR A 347 25.11 5.07 42.95
CA THR A 347 25.30 4.79 44.38
C THR A 347 24.91 3.34 44.61
N THR A 348 25.84 2.59 45.20
CA THR A 348 25.71 1.20 45.62
C THR A 348 24.87 1.07 46.90
N GLN A 349 23.69 1.72 46.95
CA GLN A 349 22.74 1.54 48.04
C GLN A 349 21.54 0.68 47.60
N PRO A 350 21.08 -0.31 48.42
CA PRO A 350 20.08 -1.29 47.97
C PRO A 350 18.65 -0.77 47.77
N ASN A 351 18.31 0.48 48.14
CA ASN A 351 16.90 0.87 48.35
C ASN A 351 16.45 2.17 47.66
N CYS A 352 17.14 2.66 46.63
CA CYS A 352 16.66 3.81 45.85
C CYS A 352 16.06 3.37 44.51
N THR A 353 14.72 3.31 44.44
CA THR A 353 13.99 3.14 43.19
C THR A 353 14.04 4.43 42.38
N SER A 354 14.78 4.40 41.28
CA SER A 354 14.76 5.44 40.26
C SER A 354 13.45 5.38 39.47
N LEU A 355 12.81 6.52 39.25
CA LEU A 355 11.60 6.63 38.43
C LEU A 355 12.00 6.74 36.96
N TRP A 356 11.86 5.63 36.22
CA TRP A 356 12.11 5.57 34.78
C TRP A 356 10.79 5.77 34.04
N TRP A 357 10.64 6.87 33.32
CA TRP A 357 9.51 7.04 32.40
C TRP A 357 9.86 6.41 31.05
N ARG A 358 9.22 5.28 30.74
CA ARG A 358 9.22 4.73 29.38
C ARG A 358 8.21 5.53 28.57
N PHE A 359 8.67 6.14 27.47
CA PHE A 359 7.84 6.77 26.45
C PHE A 359 6.69 5.82 26.09
N GLY A 360 5.46 6.33 26.12
CA GLY A 360 4.25 5.53 25.92
C GLY A 360 4.35 4.73 24.62
N ALA A 361 4.20 3.42 24.72
CA ALA A 361 4.19 2.58 23.56
C ALA A 361 2.79 2.62 22.92
N PHE A 362 2.68 3.00 21.65
CA PHE A 362 1.46 2.88 20.86
C PHE A 362 1.11 1.41 20.76
N ARG A 363 -0.13 1.06 21.10
CA ARG A 363 -0.65 -0.29 20.89
C ARG A 363 -1.71 -0.22 19.82
N PHE A 364 -1.40 -0.74 18.64
CA PHE A 364 -2.39 -0.98 17.61
C PHE A 364 -2.98 -2.36 17.91
N THR A 365 -4.21 -2.36 18.44
CA THR A 365 -4.93 -3.57 18.86
C THR A 365 -6.02 -3.96 17.87
N ARG A 366 -6.23 -3.17 16.81
CA ARG A 366 -7.34 -3.27 15.85
C ARG A 366 -6.82 -3.47 14.44
N CYS A 367 -6.07 -4.55 14.24
CA CYS A 367 -5.53 -4.89 12.93
C CYS A 367 -5.76 -6.37 12.59
N LEU A 368 -5.90 -6.66 11.31
CA LEU A 368 -6.15 -7.99 10.76
C LEU A 368 -4.95 -8.41 9.91
N PRO A 369 -4.47 -9.67 9.94
CA PRO A 369 -3.43 -10.11 9.02
C PRO A 369 -3.84 -9.84 7.56
N LEU A 370 -2.90 -9.37 6.73
CA LEU A 370 -3.18 -8.94 5.36
C LEU A 370 -3.81 -10.06 4.52
N VAL A 371 -3.33 -11.29 4.69
CA VAL A 371 -3.87 -12.46 3.97
C VAL A 371 -5.31 -12.76 4.37
N ASP A 372 -5.66 -12.61 5.65
CA ASP A 372 -7.02 -12.82 6.16
C ASP A 372 -7.96 -11.70 5.69
N ALA A 373 -7.44 -10.46 5.63
CA ALA A 373 -8.17 -9.30 5.11
C ALA A 373 -8.53 -9.49 3.63
N LEU A 374 -7.57 -9.90 2.81
CA LEU A 374 -7.80 -10.19 1.39
C LEU A 374 -8.78 -11.35 1.22
N HIS A 375 -8.63 -12.41 2.02
CA HIS A 375 -9.54 -13.56 2.01
C HIS A 375 -10.97 -13.15 2.33
N HIS A 376 -11.18 -12.35 3.37
CA HIS A 376 -12.51 -11.85 3.73
C HIS A 376 -13.14 -11.03 2.59
N VAL A 377 -12.38 -10.10 1.99
CA VAL A 377 -12.90 -9.31 0.86
C VAL A 377 -13.32 -10.21 -0.31
N LEU A 378 -12.49 -11.20 -0.66
CA LEU A 378 -12.82 -12.15 -1.72
C LEU A 378 -14.03 -13.04 -1.36
N GLN A 379 -14.17 -13.49 -0.11
CA GLN A 379 -15.34 -14.25 0.33
C GLN A 379 -16.64 -13.44 0.20
N GLN A 380 -16.60 -12.14 0.43
CA GLN A 380 -17.77 -11.26 0.31
C GLN A 380 -18.07 -10.84 -1.15
N THR A 381 -17.07 -10.92 -2.01
CA THR A 381 -17.14 -10.57 -3.44
C THR A 381 -17.49 -11.78 -4.32
N ALA A 382 -16.72 -12.85 -4.24
CA ALA A 382 -16.84 -14.06 -5.07
C ALA A 382 -16.51 -15.33 -4.25
N PRO A 383 -17.40 -15.75 -3.32
CA PRO A 383 -17.14 -16.86 -2.40
C PRO A 383 -16.80 -18.18 -3.09
N GLN A 384 -17.40 -18.45 -4.25
CA GLN A 384 -17.19 -19.66 -5.06
C GLN A 384 -15.78 -19.76 -5.68
N LEU A 385 -15.09 -18.62 -5.82
CA LEU A 385 -13.71 -18.56 -6.32
C LEU A 385 -12.71 -18.43 -5.18
N THR A 386 -13.17 -18.25 -3.96
CA THR A 386 -12.28 -18.04 -2.82
C THR A 386 -11.85 -19.40 -2.25
N PRO A 387 -10.55 -19.66 -2.06
CA PRO A 387 -10.11 -20.92 -1.48
C PRO A 387 -10.63 -21.09 -0.04
N PRO A 388 -10.74 -22.33 0.46
CA PRO A 388 -11.27 -22.58 1.80
C PRO A 388 -10.38 -22.04 2.93
N SER A 389 -9.09 -21.80 2.67
CA SER A 389 -8.14 -21.23 3.64
C SER A 389 -7.42 -20.00 3.08
N PRO A 390 -7.19 -18.93 3.88
CA PRO A 390 -6.40 -17.77 3.49
C PRO A 390 -5.00 -18.14 2.97
N ALA A 391 -4.35 -19.17 3.54
CA ALA A 391 -3.01 -19.57 3.15
C ALA A 391 -2.91 -20.14 1.73
N GLN A 392 -4.04 -20.49 1.10
CA GLN A 392 -4.08 -20.99 -0.27
C GLN A 392 -4.26 -19.88 -1.31
N LEU A 393 -4.54 -18.63 -0.89
CA LEU A 393 -4.64 -17.49 -1.80
C LEU A 393 -3.30 -17.15 -2.46
N SER A 394 -2.23 -17.29 -1.71
CA SER A 394 -0.94 -16.74 -2.10
C SER A 394 0.19 -17.41 -1.34
N THR A 395 1.10 -18.05 -2.06
CA THR A 395 2.38 -18.48 -1.50
C THR A 395 3.23 -17.28 -1.12
N PHE A 396 3.19 -16.19 -1.89
CA PHE A 396 3.89 -14.94 -1.58
C PHE A 396 3.49 -14.36 -0.22
N LEU A 397 2.18 -14.28 0.07
CA LEU A 397 1.70 -13.66 1.30
C LEU A 397 1.96 -14.48 2.57
N VAL A 398 2.23 -15.78 2.45
CA VAL A 398 2.46 -16.67 3.60
C VAL A 398 3.88 -17.22 3.69
N SER A 399 4.67 -17.11 2.62
CA SER A 399 6.01 -17.67 2.55
C SER A 399 7.00 -16.87 3.40
N ALA A 400 7.80 -17.58 4.20
CA ALA A 400 8.94 -16.98 4.89
C ALA A 400 10.04 -16.52 3.90
N LEU A 401 10.03 -17.01 2.66
CA LEU A 401 10.95 -16.64 1.57
C LEU A 401 10.30 -15.59 0.66
N ASN A 402 10.98 -14.46 0.49
CA ASN A 402 10.63 -13.42 -0.48
C ASN A 402 11.05 -13.89 -1.89
N PRO A 403 10.11 -14.10 -2.84
CA PRO A 403 10.41 -14.63 -4.16
C PRO A 403 11.04 -13.62 -5.13
N ALA A 404 11.09 -12.33 -4.77
CA ALA A 404 11.75 -11.29 -5.58
C ALA A 404 13.24 -11.15 -5.20
N THR A 405 13.57 -11.36 -3.93
CA THR A 405 14.95 -11.16 -3.41
C THR A 405 15.64 -12.45 -3.00
N GLY A 406 14.90 -13.55 -2.81
CA GLY A 406 15.41 -14.78 -2.17
C GLY A 406 15.67 -14.63 -0.67
N ALA A 407 15.33 -13.49 -0.06
CA ALA A 407 15.54 -13.26 1.36
C ALA A 407 14.54 -14.08 2.20
N SER A 408 15.00 -14.74 3.27
CA SER A 408 14.17 -15.59 4.11
C SER A 408 14.00 -15.08 5.55
N GLY A 409 13.02 -15.62 6.27
CA GLY A 409 12.82 -15.39 7.70
C GLY A 409 12.42 -13.94 8.02
N ILE A 410 13.12 -13.32 8.97
CA ILE A 410 12.80 -11.97 9.47
C ILE A 410 12.97 -10.86 8.43
N TYR A 411 13.64 -11.17 7.32
CA TYR A 411 13.87 -10.27 6.20
C TYR A 411 12.67 -10.18 5.24
N ASN A 412 11.72 -11.10 5.30
CA ASN A 412 10.42 -10.98 4.63
C ASN A 412 9.36 -10.50 5.63
N GLU A 413 8.89 -9.27 5.49
CA GLU A 413 7.81 -8.70 6.32
C GLU A 413 6.42 -9.15 5.88
N VAL A 414 6.26 -9.61 4.64
CA VAL A 414 4.95 -9.85 4.01
C VAL A 414 4.03 -10.77 4.85
N PRO A 415 4.49 -11.92 5.38
CA PRO A 415 3.64 -12.79 6.18
C PRO A 415 3.20 -12.22 7.53
N ARG A 416 3.78 -11.09 7.94
CA ARG A 416 3.50 -10.40 9.20
C ARG A 416 2.77 -9.08 9.00
N LEU A 417 2.43 -8.74 7.76
CA LEU A 417 1.66 -7.53 7.49
C LEU A 417 0.27 -7.67 8.07
N CYS A 418 -0.16 -6.62 8.75
CA CYS A 418 -1.53 -6.44 9.17
C CYS A 418 -2.11 -5.20 8.50
N VAL A 419 -3.43 -5.16 8.33
CA VAL A 419 -4.18 -3.99 7.88
C VAL A 419 -4.94 -3.37 9.03
N ALA A 420 -4.98 -2.04 9.08
CA ALA A 420 -5.78 -1.27 10.03
C ALA A 420 -6.50 -0.12 9.32
N ALA A 421 -7.59 0.37 9.90
CA ALA A 421 -8.23 1.58 9.43
C ALA A 421 -7.35 2.80 9.70
N GLY A 422 -7.25 3.71 8.73
CA GLY A 422 -6.49 4.97 8.88
C GLY A 422 -6.93 5.77 10.10
N SER A 423 -8.25 5.84 10.32
CA SER A 423 -8.85 6.44 11.52
C SER A 423 -8.37 5.83 12.85
N ASP A 424 -8.26 4.50 12.94
CA ASP A 424 -7.74 3.81 14.14
C ASP A 424 -6.24 4.05 14.33
N VAL A 425 -5.47 4.22 13.25
CA VAL A 425 -4.03 4.52 13.35
C VAL A 425 -3.80 5.97 13.78
N LYS A 426 -4.49 6.92 13.16
CA LYS A 426 -4.45 8.35 13.53
C LYS A 426 -4.87 8.58 14.98
N ARG A 427 -5.93 7.87 15.40
CA ARG A 427 -6.58 8.03 16.71
C ARG A 427 -6.42 6.75 17.52
N TYR A 428 -5.19 6.24 17.62
CA TYR A 428 -4.85 4.99 18.32
C TYR A 428 -5.30 4.92 19.79
N GLY A 429 -5.58 6.06 20.43
CA GLY A 429 -6.13 6.15 21.79
C GLY A 429 -7.66 6.22 21.88
N ALA A 430 -8.38 6.19 20.75
CA ALA A 430 -9.83 6.33 20.74
C ALA A 430 -10.53 5.12 21.40
N SER A 431 -11.47 5.40 22.31
CA SER A 431 -12.27 4.36 22.97
C SER A 431 -13.13 3.58 21.99
N GLU A 432 -13.67 4.29 20.99
CA GLU A 432 -14.51 3.70 19.95
C GLU A 432 -13.64 3.23 18.76
N PRO A 433 -13.80 1.97 18.30
CA PRO A 433 -13.21 1.50 17.06
C PRO A 433 -13.84 2.13 15.83
N ALA A 434 -13.05 2.21 14.75
CA ALA A 434 -13.64 2.39 13.44
C ALA A 434 -14.65 1.25 13.20
N THR A 435 -15.85 1.62 12.73
CA THR A 435 -16.92 0.64 12.43
C THR A 435 -17.06 0.39 10.93
N ARG A 436 -16.46 1.24 10.10
CA ARG A 436 -16.54 1.18 8.64
C ARG A 436 -15.18 1.43 8.00
N LEU A 437 -14.75 0.50 7.16
CA LEU A 437 -13.65 0.64 6.21
C LEU A 437 -14.07 -0.06 4.92
N LEU A 438 -14.79 0.68 4.07
CA LEU A 438 -15.30 0.14 2.81
C LEU A 438 -14.18 0.07 1.78
N ILE A 439 -13.98 -1.08 1.16
CA ILE A 439 -13.04 -1.29 0.05
C ILE A 439 -13.57 -2.36 -0.91
N SER A 440 -13.37 -2.19 -2.21
CA SER A 440 -13.71 -3.21 -3.20
C SER A 440 -12.54 -4.18 -3.41
N ALA A 441 -12.84 -5.40 -3.87
CA ALA A 441 -11.81 -6.37 -4.24
C ALA A 441 -10.89 -5.80 -5.34
N LYS A 442 -11.46 -5.06 -6.30
CA LYS A 442 -10.72 -4.33 -7.34
C LYS A 442 -9.63 -3.44 -6.76
N THR A 443 -10.03 -2.48 -5.94
CA THR A 443 -9.08 -1.51 -5.38
C THR A 443 -8.06 -2.21 -4.49
N PHE A 444 -8.49 -3.15 -3.65
CA PHE A 444 -7.57 -3.80 -2.72
C PHE A 444 -6.52 -4.65 -3.44
N VAL A 445 -6.93 -5.46 -4.43
CA VAL A 445 -6.01 -6.29 -5.22
C VAL A 445 -5.12 -5.43 -6.12
N GLN A 446 -5.65 -4.41 -6.79
CA GLN A 446 -4.85 -3.52 -7.65
C GLN A 446 -3.81 -2.73 -6.87
N ASP A 447 -4.17 -2.22 -5.68
CA ASP A 447 -3.21 -1.53 -4.83
C ASP A 447 -2.09 -2.50 -4.38
N LEU A 448 -2.42 -3.74 -4.00
CA LEU A 448 -1.42 -4.76 -3.65
C LEU A 448 -0.53 -5.16 -4.84
N CYS A 449 -1.12 -5.37 -6.02
CA CYS A 449 -0.39 -5.60 -7.28
C CYS A 449 0.58 -4.46 -7.56
N THR A 450 0.15 -3.22 -7.35
CA THR A 450 0.99 -2.04 -7.56
C THR A 450 2.12 -1.94 -6.53
N LEU A 451 1.85 -2.16 -5.24
CA LEU A 451 2.87 -2.06 -4.19
C LEU A 451 3.95 -3.14 -4.33
N TYR A 452 3.57 -4.38 -4.61
CA TYR A 452 4.46 -5.55 -4.53
C TYR A 452 4.78 -6.21 -5.89
N ASP A 453 4.42 -5.60 -7.03
CA ASP A 453 4.52 -6.21 -8.39
C ASP A 453 3.88 -7.61 -8.45
N LEU A 454 2.69 -7.72 -7.85
CA LEU A 454 1.90 -8.96 -7.86
C LEU A 454 1.04 -9.04 -9.11
N ARG A 455 0.64 -10.25 -9.43
CA ARG A 455 -0.38 -10.56 -10.42
C ARG A 455 -1.34 -11.60 -9.88
N TRP A 456 -2.52 -11.68 -10.49
CA TRP A 456 -3.53 -12.64 -10.09
C TRP A 456 -4.10 -13.44 -11.26
N ASP A 457 -4.50 -14.68 -10.99
CA ASP A 457 -5.22 -15.56 -11.90
C ASP A 457 -6.25 -16.41 -11.13
N LEU A 458 -7.06 -17.17 -11.86
CA LEU A 458 -7.76 -18.32 -11.31
C LEU A 458 -6.91 -19.56 -11.60
N ASP A 459 -6.49 -20.23 -10.53
CA ASP A 459 -5.72 -21.46 -10.61
C ASP A 459 -6.51 -22.50 -11.44
N PRO A 460 -6.00 -22.96 -12.59
CA PRO A 460 -6.78 -23.78 -13.51
C PRO A 460 -7.08 -25.19 -12.98
N GLY A 461 -6.34 -25.65 -11.95
CA GLY A 461 -6.58 -26.95 -11.33
C GLY A 461 -7.70 -26.89 -10.29
N THR A 462 -7.83 -25.79 -9.57
CA THR A 462 -8.79 -25.65 -8.46
C THR A 462 -9.96 -24.70 -8.77
N GLY A 463 -9.81 -23.81 -9.75
CA GLY A 463 -10.72 -22.71 -10.04
C GLY A 463 -10.65 -21.54 -9.05
N TRP A 464 -9.72 -21.59 -8.09
CA TRP A 464 -9.64 -20.59 -7.03
C TRP A 464 -8.80 -19.38 -7.42
N PHE A 465 -9.16 -18.23 -6.86
CA PHE A 465 -8.37 -17.01 -6.94
C PHE A 465 -6.99 -17.21 -6.31
N ARG A 466 -5.98 -16.80 -7.06
CA ARG A 466 -4.59 -16.84 -6.65
C ARG A 466 -3.93 -15.48 -6.93
N LEU A 467 -3.18 -14.97 -5.96
CA LEU A 467 -2.41 -13.74 -6.05
C LEU A 467 -0.95 -14.06 -5.74
N GLU A 468 -0.04 -13.81 -6.67
CA GLU A 468 1.38 -14.14 -6.48
C GLU A 468 2.28 -13.04 -7.03
N HIS A 469 3.54 -13.04 -6.60
CA HIS A 469 4.54 -12.16 -7.20
C HIS A 469 4.79 -12.51 -8.67
N ARG A 470 5.12 -11.54 -9.52
CA ARG A 470 5.42 -11.75 -10.95
C ARG A 470 6.36 -12.94 -11.22
N SER A 471 7.40 -13.11 -10.40
CA SER A 471 8.37 -14.19 -10.56
C SER A 471 7.76 -15.60 -10.45
N PHE A 472 6.64 -15.76 -9.72
CA PHE A 472 5.90 -17.03 -9.68
C PHE A 472 5.38 -17.40 -11.08
N PHE A 473 4.75 -16.45 -11.78
CA PHE A 473 4.20 -16.65 -13.11
C PHE A 473 5.29 -16.83 -14.16
N GLU A 474 6.41 -16.13 -14.01
CA GLU A 474 7.59 -16.32 -14.86
C GLU A 474 8.21 -17.72 -14.71
N ALA A 475 8.17 -18.30 -13.51
CA ALA A 475 8.67 -19.64 -13.23
C ALA A 475 7.66 -20.75 -13.58
N ARG A 476 6.36 -20.48 -13.51
CA ARG A 476 5.27 -21.43 -13.79
C ARG A 476 5.18 -21.84 -15.26
N SER A 477 5.90 -21.17 -16.16
CA SER A 477 5.89 -21.42 -17.60
C SER A 477 6.54 -22.76 -18.03
N ALA A 478 6.09 -23.88 -17.47
CA ALA A 478 6.60 -25.22 -17.75
C ALA A 478 6.24 -25.70 -19.17
N ASN A 479 5.20 -25.12 -19.79
CA ASN A 479 4.79 -25.44 -21.15
C ASN A 479 5.38 -24.41 -22.11
N THR A 480 6.61 -24.68 -22.56
CA THR A 480 7.21 -23.95 -23.67
C THR A 480 6.65 -24.51 -24.98
N LEU A 481 5.91 -23.69 -25.74
CA LEU A 481 5.51 -24.04 -27.10
C LEU A 481 6.63 -23.65 -28.06
N ASP A 482 7.32 -24.64 -28.60
CA ASP A 482 8.34 -24.41 -29.62
C ASP A 482 7.70 -24.28 -31.01
N LEU A 483 7.57 -23.05 -31.49
CA LEU A 483 7.02 -22.76 -32.81
C LEU A 483 7.97 -23.19 -33.94
N THR A 484 9.26 -23.36 -33.67
CA THR A 484 10.27 -23.81 -34.65
C THR A 484 10.19 -25.31 -34.91
N ALA A 485 9.60 -26.07 -33.98
CA ALA A 485 9.37 -27.51 -34.15
C ALA A 485 8.25 -27.83 -35.16
N TYR A 486 7.49 -26.83 -35.63
CA TYR A 486 6.40 -27.02 -36.58
C TYR A 486 6.88 -26.69 -38.00
N PRO A 487 7.07 -27.69 -38.90
CA PRO A 487 7.64 -27.48 -40.23
C PRO A 487 6.80 -26.57 -41.14
N ASN A 488 5.50 -26.43 -40.84
CA ASN A 488 4.57 -25.57 -41.57
C ASN A 488 4.26 -24.26 -40.83
N ALA A 489 5.00 -23.92 -39.78
CA ALA A 489 4.82 -22.66 -39.09
C ALA A 489 5.26 -21.49 -39.96
N THR A 490 4.45 -20.44 -40.03
CA THR A 490 4.91 -19.15 -40.55
C THR A 490 5.57 -18.40 -39.41
N LEU A 491 6.90 -18.23 -39.47
CA LEU A 491 7.70 -17.56 -38.46
C LEU A 491 8.32 -16.27 -39.04
N PRO A 492 7.57 -15.17 -39.09
CA PRO A 492 8.08 -13.92 -39.66
C PRO A 492 9.32 -13.47 -38.90
N GLY A 493 10.43 -13.20 -39.61
CA GLY A 493 11.66 -12.64 -39.03
C GLY A 493 11.56 -11.14 -38.71
N ARG A 494 10.35 -10.62 -38.53
CA ARG A 494 10.06 -9.20 -38.32
C ARG A 494 9.41 -9.00 -36.96
N TYR A 495 9.73 -7.87 -36.35
CA TYR A 495 9.10 -7.42 -35.12
C TYR A 495 8.91 -5.91 -35.20
N LYS A 496 7.97 -5.41 -34.39
CA LYS A 496 7.80 -3.98 -34.11
C LYS A 496 8.04 -3.73 -32.63
N GLY A 497 8.51 -2.53 -32.29
CA GLY A 497 8.49 -2.11 -30.88
C GLY A 497 7.04 -2.07 -30.40
N ARG A 498 6.76 -2.55 -29.17
CA ARG A 498 5.47 -2.21 -28.56
C ARG A 498 5.45 -0.68 -28.42
N THR A 499 4.38 -0.04 -28.87
CA THR A 499 4.20 1.43 -28.97
C THR A 499 4.38 2.22 -27.66
N GLN A 500 4.71 1.56 -26.55
CA GLN A 500 5.24 2.23 -25.37
C GLN A 500 6.72 2.50 -25.59
N VAL A 501 7.02 3.76 -25.89
CA VAL A 501 8.39 4.26 -25.75
C VAL A 501 8.88 3.86 -24.36
N LEU A 502 10.03 3.17 -24.28
CA LEU A 502 10.57 2.68 -23.02
C LEU A 502 10.72 3.88 -22.07
N PRO A 503 10.08 3.90 -20.91
CA PRO A 503 10.17 5.07 -20.04
C PRO A 503 11.61 5.22 -19.56
N ALA A 504 12.12 6.44 -19.55
CA ALA A 504 13.36 6.75 -18.84
C ALA A 504 13.18 6.64 -17.31
N ARG A 505 11.94 6.71 -16.81
CA ARG A 505 11.63 6.63 -15.37
C ARG A 505 10.41 5.74 -15.10
N GLU A 506 10.55 4.77 -14.20
CA GLU A 506 9.42 4.02 -13.64
C GLU A 506 9.25 4.41 -12.16
N GLN A 507 8.12 5.03 -11.82
CA GLN A 507 7.85 5.54 -10.48
C GLN A 507 6.75 4.73 -9.79
N LEU A 508 6.98 4.38 -8.52
CA LEU A 508 5.93 3.94 -7.59
C LEU A 508 5.55 5.13 -6.71
N ALA A 509 4.27 5.49 -6.70
CA ALA A 509 3.73 6.59 -5.91
C ALA A 509 2.64 6.09 -4.96
N ILE A 510 2.65 6.56 -3.71
CA ILE A 510 1.67 6.27 -2.67
C ILE A 510 1.08 7.60 -2.23
N SER A 511 -0.10 7.94 -2.75
CA SER A 511 -0.71 9.24 -2.48
C SER A 511 -1.21 9.40 -1.04
N ALA A 512 -1.44 8.29 -0.34
CA ALA A 512 -1.76 8.27 1.10
C ALA A 512 -0.51 8.25 2.00
N ALA A 513 0.61 8.81 1.54
CA ALA A 513 1.85 8.94 2.30
C ALA A 513 2.44 10.35 2.16
N LEU A 514 3.08 10.83 3.22
CA LEU A 514 3.62 12.18 3.33
C LEU A 514 5.07 12.21 3.83
N SER A 515 5.53 11.16 4.53
CA SER A 515 6.85 11.18 5.18
C SER A 515 8.00 10.86 4.23
N GLU A 516 9.08 11.58 4.46
CA GLU A 516 10.38 11.40 3.81
C GLU A 516 11.46 11.35 4.89
N GLU A 517 12.44 10.46 4.73
CA GLU A 517 13.64 10.36 5.55
C GLU A 517 14.86 10.69 4.67
N PRO A 518 15.21 11.98 4.51
CA PRO A 518 16.26 12.42 3.57
C PRO A 518 17.61 11.76 3.85
N ALA A 519 17.96 11.57 5.12
CA ALA A 519 19.24 11.01 5.53
C ALA A 519 19.46 9.55 5.08
N THR A 520 18.39 8.81 4.83
CA THR A 520 18.45 7.41 4.39
C THR A 520 17.97 7.21 2.96
N GLY A 521 17.53 8.28 2.28
CA GLY A 521 16.89 8.20 0.96
C GLY A 521 15.59 7.38 0.97
N LEU A 522 14.94 7.24 2.13
CA LEU A 522 13.67 6.53 2.23
C LEU A 522 12.53 7.54 2.05
N SER A 523 11.62 7.24 1.12
CA SER A 523 10.39 8.00 0.95
C SER A 523 9.22 7.05 0.99
N PHE A 524 8.21 7.40 1.78
CA PHE A 524 6.93 6.69 1.75
C PHE A 524 6.06 7.16 0.60
N ALA A 525 6.21 8.42 0.16
CA ALA A 525 5.36 9.01 -0.87
C ALA A 525 5.71 8.51 -2.28
N ALA A 526 6.99 8.42 -2.64
CA ALA A 526 7.37 7.93 -3.96
C ALA A 526 8.83 7.45 -4.06
N ALA A 527 9.08 6.53 -4.99
CA ALA A 527 10.41 6.17 -5.43
C ALA A 527 10.41 5.86 -6.94
N GLU A 528 11.56 5.97 -7.60
CA GLU A 528 11.67 5.68 -9.03
C GLU A 528 12.93 4.91 -9.42
N TRP A 529 12.79 4.08 -10.45
CA TRP A 529 13.87 3.57 -11.27
C TRP A 529 14.14 4.55 -12.40
N VAL A 530 15.41 4.86 -12.63
CA VAL A 530 15.87 5.71 -13.73
C VAL A 530 16.71 4.85 -14.68
N TYR A 531 16.37 4.90 -15.95
CA TYR A 531 17.06 4.19 -17.02
C TYR A 531 17.85 5.19 -17.86
N ASP A 532 19.09 4.85 -18.19
CA ASP A 532 19.91 5.59 -19.15
C ASP A 532 19.75 5.04 -20.58
N GLY A 533 20.48 5.60 -21.54
CA GLY A 533 20.59 5.09 -22.92
C GLY A 533 19.79 5.86 -23.96
N ALA A 534 20.17 5.69 -25.24
CA ALA A 534 19.51 6.34 -26.37
C ALA A 534 18.11 5.77 -26.67
N CYS A 535 17.83 4.55 -26.20
CA CYS A 535 16.59 3.82 -26.49
C CYS A 535 15.44 4.10 -25.50
N VAL A 536 15.68 4.89 -24.45
CA VAL A 536 14.59 5.32 -23.55
C VAL A 536 14.00 6.63 -24.04
N ASN A 537 12.71 6.83 -23.80
CA ASN A 537 12.03 8.06 -24.12
C ASN A 537 12.62 9.19 -23.27
N GLN A 538 13.28 10.16 -23.89
CA GLN A 538 13.74 11.35 -23.19
C GLN A 538 12.71 12.48 -23.24
N ARG A 539 11.62 12.33 -24.01
CA ARG A 539 10.60 13.37 -24.14
C ARG A 539 9.84 13.55 -22.83
N GLU A 540 9.93 14.75 -22.28
CA GLU A 540 9.22 15.14 -21.07
C GLU A 540 7.70 14.87 -21.20
N GLY A 541 7.09 14.40 -20.12
CA GLY A 541 5.68 13.99 -20.09
C GLY A 541 5.38 12.60 -20.67
N GLN A 542 6.31 12.02 -21.44
CA GLN A 542 6.20 10.65 -21.97
C GLN A 542 7.35 9.73 -21.52
N ASN A 543 8.34 10.30 -20.82
CA ASN A 543 9.51 9.60 -20.29
C ASN A 543 9.26 8.90 -18.95
N ARG A 544 8.09 9.10 -18.33
CA ARG A 544 7.76 8.56 -17.01
C ARG A 544 6.54 7.66 -17.06
N SER A 545 6.68 6.46 -16.51
CA SER A 545 5.60 5.53 -16.21
C SER A 545 5.35 5.54 -14.72
N VAL A 546 4.19 6.03 -14.28
CA VAL A 546 3.82 6.10 -12.86
C VAL A 546 2.82 5.00 -12.54
N ARG A 547 3.10 4.19 -11.52
CA ARG A 547 2.10 3.33 -10.88
C ARG A 547 1.77 3.94 -9.52
N SER A 548 0.50 4.18 -9.26
CA SER A 548 0.06 4.90 -8.08
C SER A 548 -0.94 4.11 -7.24
N VAL A 549 -0.80 4.21 -5.93
CA VAL A 549 -1.70 3.65 -4.93
C VAL A 549 -2.39 4.79 -4.20
N SER A 550 -3.70 4.65 -4.01
CA SER A 550 -4.52 5.70 -3.41
C SER A 550 -4.96 5.42 -1.99
N ARG A 551 -5.15 4.15 -1.62
CA ARG A 551 -5.75 3.80 -0.33
C ARG A 551 -4.80 3.09 0.61
N LEU A 552 -3.92 2.22 0.10
CA LEU A 552 -2.93 1.54 0.93
C LEU A 552 -1.73 2.45 1.26
N THR A 553 -1.33 2.48 2.52
CA THR A 553 -0.12 3.21 2.95
C THR A 553 0.60 2.49 4.08
N GLY A 554 1.93 2.53 4.04
CA GLY A 554 2.80 2.10 5.14
C GLY A 554 3.22 3.24 6.07
N ASP A 555 2.79 4.48 5.79
CA ASP A 555 3.29 5.70 6.44
C ASP A 555 2.65 5.96 7.80
N VAL A 556 2.88 5.06 8.76
CA VAL A 556 2.32 5.19 10.12
C VAL A 556 2.78 6.46 10.80
N ALA A 557 4.05 6.87 10.60
CA ALA A 557 4.58 8.10 11.18
C ALA A 557 3.83 9.32 10.63
N GLY A 558 3.67 9.41 9.30
CA GLY A 558 2.87 10.45 8.67
C GLY A 558 1.41 10.44 9.15
N MET A 559 0.79 9.28 9.32
CA MET A 559 -0.58 9.18 9.86
C MET A 559 -0.70 9.70 11.29
N VAL A 560 0.23 9.32 12.17
CA VAL A 560 0.19 9.71 13.58
C VAL A 560 0.56 11.19 13.77
N LEU A 561 1.53 11.70 13.00
CA LEU A 561 2.06 13.06 13.17
C LEU A 561 1.29 14.12 12.37
N SER A 562 0.80 13.78 11.18
CA SER A 562 0.14 14.74 10.28
C SER A 562 -1.38 14.75 10.39
N GLY A 563 -1.94 13.96 11.32
CA GLY A 563 -3.37 13.98 11.67
C GLY A 563 -4.30 13.89 10.47
N ASN A 564 -5.07 14.97 10.23
CA ASN A 564 -6.08 15.06 9.17
C ASN A 564 -5.53 15.20 7.74
N ALA A 565 -4.20 15.28 7.56
CA ALA A 565 -3.60 15.41 6.22
C ALA A 565 -3.74 14.14 5.37
N LEU A 566 -4.02 13.00 6.00
CA LEU A 566 -4.31 11.73 5.32
C LEU A 566 -5.80 11.39 5.46
N PRO A 567 -6.40 10.57 4.58
CA PRO A 567 -7.82 10.19 4.65
C PRO A 567 -8.11 9.20 5.79
N ASP A 568 -9.30 9.24 6.38
CA ASP A 568 -9.72 8.35 7.49
C ASP A 568 -9.98 6.92 6.99
N GLU A 569 -10.37 6.83 5.72
CA GLU A 569 -10.66 5.65 4.94
C GLU A 569 -9.42 5.02 4.29
N ALA A 570 -8.23 5.53 4.58
CA ALA A 570 -6.97 4.88 4.23
C ALA A 570 -6.89 3.48 4.86
N VAL A 571 -6.23 2.55 4.17
CA VAL A 571 -5.92 1.22 4.68
C VAL A 571 -4.43 1.20 5.01
N VAL A 572 -4.11 1.01 6.29
CA VAL A 572 -2.73 1.12 6.77
C VAL A 572 -2.08 -0.25 6.84
N LEU A 573 -0.96 -0.42 6.15
CA LEU A 573 -0.10 -1.60 6.26
C LEU A 573 0.79 -1.46 7.49
N LEU A 574 0.52 -2.27 8.51
CA LEU A 574 1.32 -2.38 9.72
C LEU A 574 2.30 -3.53 9.55
N ALA A 575 3.59 -3.22 9.48
CA ALA A 575 4.65 -4.19 9.42
C ALA A 575 5.35 -4.23 10.79
N SER A 576 5.26 -5.35 11.50
CA SER A 576 5.96 -5.52 12.77
C SER A 576 7.20 -6.41 12.61
N LEU A 577 8.29 -6.02 13.28
CA LEU A 577 9.39 -6.95 13.54
C LEU A 577 8.92 -8.06 14.50
N PRO A 578 9.61 -9.21 14.58
CA PRO A 578 9.26 -10.25 15.56
C PRO A 578 9.42 -9.75 17.01
N SER A 579 10.23 -8.70 17.21
CA SER A 579 10.36 -7.94 18.46
C SER A 579 9.13 -7.09 18.80
N GLY A 580 8.14 -7.00 17.91
CA GLY A 580 6.96 -6.15 18.02
C GLY A 580 7.17 -4.72 17.54
N GLU A 581 8.40 -4.33 17.19
CA GLU A 581 8.73 -2.97 16.75
C GLU A 581 8.10 -2.64 15.39
N LEU A 582 7.27 -1.59 15.38
CA LEU A 582 6.55 -1.15 14.19
C LEU A 582 7.38 -0.23 13.29
N TYR A 583 8.22 0.65 13.85
CA TYR A 583 8.92 1.66 13.04
C TYR A 583 9.82 1.04 11.97
N GLU A 584 10.80 0.23 12.39
CA GLU A 584 11.72 -0.45 11.46
C GLU A 584 11.00 -1.45 10.55
N GLY A 585 9.88 -2.01 11.01
CA GLY A 585 9.04 -2.84 10.15
C GLY A 585 8.37 -2.00 9.06
N ASN A 586 7.78 -0.86 9.40
CA ASN A 586 7.06 0.01 8.48
C ASN A 586 7.97 0.70 7.47
N ARG A 587 9.25 0.97 7.80
CA ARG A 587 10.24 1.43 6.82
C ARG A 587 10.37 0.46 5.63
N LYS A 588 10.17 -0.85 5.86
CA LYS A 588 10.22 -1.88 4.79
C LYS A 588 9.05 -1.82 3.82
N VAL A 589 7.95 -1.16 4.21
CA VAL A 589 6.79 -0.91 3.33
C VAL A 589 6.73 0.53 2.82
N SER A 590 7.84 1.28 2.91
CA SER A 590 7.99 2.56 2.20
C SER A 590 8.06 2.34 0.68
N ALA A 591 7.67 3.34 -0.12
CA ALA A 591 7.76 3.25 -1.57
C ALA A 591 9.19 2.92 -2.04
N SER A 592 10.20 3.51 -1.40
CA SER A 592 11.61 3.20 -1.66
C SER A 592 11.94 1.72 -1.46
N GLU A 593 11.58 1.15 -0.31
CA GLU A 593 11.91 -0.25 -0.01
C GLU A 593 11.08 -1.23 -0.85
N LEU A 594 9.81 -0.92 -1.09
CA LEU A 594 8.93 -1.73 -1.92
C LEU A 594 9.46 -1.79 -3.35
N LEU A 595 9.79 -0.65 -3.94
CA LEU A 595 10.35 -0.57 -5.29
C LEU A 595 11.69 -1.32 -5.36
N ARG A 596 12.58 -1.11 -4.39
CA ARG A 596 13.90 -1.76 -4.35
C ARG A 596 13.81 -3.28 -4.23
N ARG A 597 12.88 -3.81 -3.44
CA ARG A 597 12.80 -5.24 -3.10
C ARG A 597 11.93 -6.04 -4.04
N TYR A 598 10.76 -5.52 -4.39
CA TYR A 598 9.74 -6.30 -5.10
C TYR A 598 9.68 -5.94 -6.59
N HIS A 599 10.06 -4.72 -6.98
CA HIS A 599 10.00 -4.28 -8.38
C HIS A 599 11.30 -4.53 -9.16
N ARG A 600 11.82 -5.77 -9.08
CA ARG A 600 13.02 -6.19 -9.84
C ARG A 600 12.71 -7.01 -11.09
N HIS A 601 11.47 -7.47 -11.25
CA HIS A 601 11.02 -8.26 -12.39
C HIS A 601 10.17 -7.42 -13.35
N GLY A 602 10.13 -7.78 -14.63
CA GLY A 602 9.32 -7.11 -15.64
C GLY A 602 9.68 -5.65 -15.88
N ARG A 603 10.96 -5.29 -15.77
CA ARG A 603 11.45 -3.91 -15.88
C ARG A 603 11.73 -3.49 -17.32
N ALA A 604 11.88 -2.19 -17.57
CA ALA A 604 12.12 -1.68 -18.92
C ALA A 604 13.50 -2.08 -19.49
N ARG A 605 14.53 -2.18 -18.64
CA ARG A 605 15.90 -2.57 -19.01
C ARG A 605 16.52 -3.53 -17.98
N PRO A 606 17.60 -4.25 -18.35
CA PRO A 606 18.32 -5.13 -17.42
C PRO A 606 18.98 -4.40 -16.24
N GLN A 607 19.24 -3.10 -16.36
CA GLN A 607 19.84 -2.29 -15.32
C GLN A 607 19.08 -0.98 -15.15
N ALA A 608 19.02 -0.48 -13.92
CA ALA A 608 18.43 0.82 -13.60
C ALA A 608 19.16 1.46 -12.42
N VAL A 609 19.17 2.79 -12.39
CA VAL A 609 19.62 3.60 -11.27
C VAL A 609 18.45 3.81 -10.33
N PHE A 610 18.61 3.52 -9.05
CA PHE A 610 17.61 3.79 -8.03
C PHE A 610 17.64 5.27 -7.63
N GLY A 611 16.57 6.00 -7.93
CA GLY A 611 16.51 7.47 -7.79
C GLY A 611 16.99 8.00 -6.43
N PRO A 612 16.53 7.46 -5.29
CA PRO A 612 16.89 8.01 -3.98
C PRO A 612 18.37 7.90 -3.59
N THR A 613 19.12 6.95 -4.16
CA THR A 613 20.53 6.72 -3.78
C THR A 613 21.51 6.86 -4.94
N GLY A 614 21.02 6.92 -6.18
CA GLY A 614 21.85 6.86 -7.38
C GLY A 614 22.52 5.50 -7.60
N ALA A 615 22.20 4.48 -6.81
CA ALA A 615 22.83 3.17 -6.93
C ALA A 615 22.32 2.41 -8.16
N LEU A 616 23.23 1.76 -8.89
CA LEU A 616 22.90 0.91 -10.02
C LEU A 616 22.45 -0.48 -9.52
N PHE A 617 21.35 -0.98 -10.08
CA PHE A 617 20.81 -2.30 -9.78
C PHE A 617 20.63 -3.12 -11.05
N ASP A 618 20.94 -4.42 -10.95
CA ASP A 618 20.53 -5.40 -11.94
C ASP A 618 19.07 -5.82 -11.70
N MET A 619 18.30 -5.87 -12.77
CA MET A 619 16.92 -6.33 -12.78
C MET A 619 16.89 -7.84 -13.01
N ALA A 620 16.00 -8.53 -12.30
CA ALA A 620 15.87 -9.98 -12.37
C ALA A 620 15.21 -10.43 -13.69
N SER A 621 14.31 -9.61 -14.24
CA SER A 621 13.75 -9.85 -15.57
C SER A 621 13.33 -8.53 -16.25
N VAL A 622 13.28 -8.56 -17.58
CA VAL A 622 12.90 -7.42 -18.43
C VAL A 622 11.59 -7.73 -19.12
N ARG A 623 10.67 -6.76 -19.14
CA ARG A 623 9.39 -6.91 -19.84
C ARG A 623 9.62 -7.04 -21.35
N PRO A 624 8.82 -7.86 -22.06
CA PRO A 624 8.88 -7.89 -23.52
C PRO A 624 8.62 -6.50 -24.13
N GLY A 625 9.65 -5.95 -24.77
CA GLY A 625 9.60 -4.63 -25.42
C GLY A 625 9.25 -4.69 -26.90
N ARG A 626 9.17 -5.89 -27.48
CA ARG A 626 8.96 -6.10 -28.92
C ARG A 626 7.81 -7.06 -29.14
N GLU A 627 7.04 -6.81 -30.18
CA GLU A 627 5.96 -7.67 -30.65
C GLU A 627 6.40 -8.25 -32.01
N GLN A 628 6.52 -9.57 -32.09
CA GLN A 628 6.76 -10.26 -33.35
C GLN A 628 5.45 -10.30 -34.15
N ASP A 629 5.54 -10.19 -35.48
CA ASP A 629 4.38 -10.41 -36.34
C ASP A 629 3.77 -11.79 -36.07
N ALA A 630 2.45 -11.90 -36.28
CA ALA A 630 1.73 -13.10 -35.88
C ALA A 630 2.26 -14.37 -36.55
N CYS A 631 2.56 -15.39 -35.75
CA CYS A 631 3.02 -16.69 -36.18
C CYS A 631 1.84 -17.66 -36.24
N THR A 632 1.68 -18.40 -37.33
CA THR A 632 0.58 -19.38 -37.47
C THR A 632 1.11 -20.79 -37.43
N VAL A 633 0.52 -21.64 -36.58
CA VAL A 633 0.84 -23.06 -36.45
C VAL A 633 -0.39 -23.94 -36.67
N PRO A 634 -0.26 -25.10 -37.34
CA PRO A 634 -1.33 -26.08 -37.38
C PRO A 634 -1.41 -26.77 -36.02
N ARG A 635 -2.45 -26.47 -35.23
CA ARG A 635 -2.56 -26.99 -33.86
C ARG A 635 -3.93 -27.63 -33.61
N ARG A 636 -3.95 -28.95 -33.46
CA ARG A 636 -5.19 -29.74 -33.31
C ARG A 636 -5.76 -29.73 -31.89
N GLU A 637 -5.00 -29.24 -30.91
CA GLU A 637 -5.43 -29.14 -29.50
C GLU A 637 -6.06 -27.77 -29.13
N GLY A 638 -6.19 -26.87 -30.11
CA GLY A 638 -6.79 -25.53 -29.96
C GLY A 638 -6.06 -24.64 -28.95
N LEU A 639 -6.79 -23.67 -28.38
CA LEU A 639 -6.24 -22.72 -27.38
C LEU A 639 -6.05 -23.36 -26.00
N SER A 640 -6.76 -24.43 -25.69
CA SER A 640 -6.77 -25.05 -24.35
C SER A 640 -5.37 -25.44 -23.84
N GLY A 641 -4.43 -25.72 -24.73
CA GLY A 641 -3.05 -26.02 -24.39
C GLY A 641 -2.10 -24.81 -24.35
N LEU A 642 -2.58 -23.58 -24.45
CA LEU A 642 -1.82 -22.35 -24.26
C LEU A 642 -2.12 -21.76 -22.87
N ASP A 643 -1.21 -21.95 -21.93
CA ASP A 643 -1.29 -21.22 -20.67
C ASP A 643 -1.10 -19.71 -20.92
N ALA A 644 -1.71 -18.88 -20.08
CA ALA A 644 -1.48 -17.45 -20.01
C ALA A 644 0.02 -17.11 -19.87
N THR A 645 0.75 -17.96 -19.18
CA THR A 645 2.19 -17.81 -18.97
C THR A 645 3.00 -18.66 -19.95
N ALA A 646 2.42 -19.12 -21.07
CA ALA A 646 3.13 -19.96 -22.02
C ALA A 646 4.34 -19.21 -22.59
N ARG A 647 5.52 -19.84 -22.47
CA ARG A 647 6.72 -19.41 -23.16
C ARG A 647 6.66 -19.92 -24.59
N LEU A 648 7.15 -19.13 -25.52
CA LEU A 648 7.24 -19.47 -26.92
C LEU A 648 8.71 -19.51 -27.33
N VAL A 649 9.10 -20.53 -28.08
CA VAL A 649 10.35 -20.50 -28.85
C VAL A 649 9.99 -20.10 -30.27
N THR A 650 10.59 -19.03 -30.75
CA THR A 650 10.45 -18.50 -32.11
C THR A 650 11.82 -18.44 -32.77
N ASN A 651 11.86 -18.18 -34.06
CA ASN A 651 13.12 -17.92 -34.78
C ASN A 651 13.87 -16.67 -34.28
N LEU A 652 13.21 -15.78 -33.52
CA LEU A 652 13.80 -14.55 -32.98
C LEU A 652 14.15 -14.63 -31.49
N SER A 653 13.57 -15.58 -30.75
CA SER A 653 13.84 -15.73 -29.31
C SER A 653 13.43 -17.10 -28.79
N ALA A 654 14.22 -17.66 -27.88
CA ALA A 654 13.87 -18.87 -27.11
C ALA A 654 13.01 -18.58 -25.87
N GLN A 655 12.69 -17.32 -25.59
CA GLN A 655 12.03 -16.88 -24.35
C GLN A 655 10.92 -15.86 -24.61
N ALA A 656 10.22 -15.99 -25.74
CA ALA A 656 9.09 -15.12 -26.03
C ALA A 656 7.92 -15.45 -25.09
N GLU A 657 7.07 -14.45 -24.80
CA GLU A 657 5.82 -14.62 -24.07
C GLU A 657 4.65 -14.64 -25.05
N LEU A 658 3.59 -15.35 -24.71
CA LEU A 658 2.35 -15.25 -25.47
C LEU A 658 1.74 -13.86 -25.27
N GLY A 659 1.52 -13.10 -26.35
CA GLY A 659 0.83 -11.81 -26.28
C GLY A 659 -0.66 -11.92 -26.60
N LYS A 660 -0.99 -12.67 -27.63
CA LYS A 660 -2.36 -12.96 -28.07
C LYS A 660 -2.34 -14.29 -28.81
N ALA A 661 -3.41 -15.07 -28.71
CA ALA A 661 -3.62 -16.22 -29.58
C ALA A 661 -5.00 -16.15 -30.22
N THR A 662 -5.09 -16.60 -31.45
CA THR A 662 -6.31 -16.62 -32.24
C THR A 662 -6.42 -17.99 -32.86
N TRP A 663 -7.48 -18.72 -32.53
CA TRP A 663 -7.79 -20.01 -33.11
C TRP A 663 -8.86 -19.84 -34.17
N ASP A 664 -8.45 -20.02 -35.41
CA ASP A 664 -9.37 -20.19 -36.53
C ASP A 664 -9.94 -21.59 -36.45
N LEU A 665 -11.19 -21.67 -36.02
CA LEU A 665 -11.90 -22.92 -35.85
C LEU A 665 -12.13 -23.61 -37.21
N SER A 666 -12.20 -22.86 -38.32
CA SER A 666 -12.45 -23.39 -39.67
C SER A 666 -11.28 -24.21 -40.20
N THR A 667 -10.07 -23.71 -39.97
CA THR A 667 -8.83 -24.35 -40.44
C THR A 667 -8.12 -25.12 -39.33
N GLY A 668 -8.54 -24.94 -38.08
CA GLY A 668 -7.84 -25.39 -36.88
C GLY A 668 -6.46 -24.78 -36.67
N LYS A 669 -6.15 -23.69 -37.39
CA LYS A 669 -4.88 -23.00 -37.24
C LYS A 669 -4.92 -22.11 -36.01
N VAL A 670 -3.82 -22.08 -35.27
CA VAL A 670 -3.64 -21.15 -34.16
C VAL A 670 -2.60 -20.13 -34.56
N THR A 671 -3.01 -18.88 -34.60
CA THR A 671 -2.17 -17.71 -34.86
C THR A 671 -1.82 -17.09 -33.51
N VAL A 672 -0.54 -17.06 -33.15
CA VAL A 672 -0.04 -16.45 -31.92
C VAL A 672 0.72 -15.17 -32.24
N VAL A 673 0.66 -14.19 -31.35
CA VAL A 673 1.48 -12.98 -31.38
C VAL A 673 2.53 -13.09 -30.28
N PRO A 674 3.79 -13.41 -30.63
CA PRO A 674 4.86 -13.52 -29.65
C PRO A 674 5.32 -12.15 -29.16
N LEU A 675 5.50 -12.01 -27.85
CA LEU A 675 6.15 -10.86 -27.23
C LEU A 675 7.60 -11.22 -26.94
N LEU A 676 8.54 -10.55 -27.60
CA LEU A 676 9.96 -10.85 -27.46
C LEU A 676 10.58 -10.03 -26.32
N PRO A 677 11.51 -10.61 -25.54
CA PRO A 677 12.30 -9.84 -24.60
C PRO A 677 13.07 -8.74 -25.33
N ALA A 678 13.43 -7.67 -24.61
CA ALA A 678 14.41 -6.72 -25.11
C ALA A 678 15.71 -7.48 -25.43
N LEU A 679 16.40 -7.11 -26.52
CA LEU A 679 17.73 -7.67 -26.76
C LEU A 679 18.61 -7.30 -25.58
N ALA A 680 19.19 -8.29 -24.90
CA ALA A 680 20.36 -8.06 -24.08
C ALA A 680 21.36 -7.35 -24.98
N SER A 681 21.79 -6.16 -24.61
CA SER A 681 22.62 -5.28 -25.43
C SER A 681 23.89 -6.01 -25.86
N THR A 682 23.84 -6.71 -26.99
CA THR A 682 25.04 -7.05 -27.74
C THR A 682 25.56 -5.71 -28.21
N ALA A 683 26.58 -5.21 -27.52
CA ALA A 683 27.36 -4.00 -27.77
C ALA A 683 26.73 -3.08 -28.82
N GLU A 684 26.09 -2.00 -28.39
CA GLU A 684 25.52 -0.97 -29.25
C GLU A 684 26.54 -0.57 -30.32
N GLY A 685 26.47 -1.20 -31.48
CA GLY A 685 27.00 -0.62 -32.70
C GLY A 685 26.28 0.73 -32.86
N PRO A 686 26.99 1.78 -33.27
CA PRO A 686 26.37 3.09 -33.45
C PRO A 686 25.10 2.89 -34.28
N LEU A 687 23.96 3.26 -33.69
CA LEU A 687 22.71 3.30 -34.43
C LEU A 687 23.00 4.07 -35.72
N PRO A 688 22.70 3.52 -36.91
CA PRO A 688 22.85 4.28 -38.14
C PRO A 688 22.05 5.55 -37.91
N ALA A 689 22.74 6.70 -37.89
CA ALA A 689 22.16 7.97 -37.49
C ALA A 689 20.83 8.09 -38.21
N GLU A 690 19.75 8.13 -37.43
CA GLU A 690 18.43 8.43 -37.96
C GLU A 690 18.64 9.69 -38.78
N ARG A 691 18.58 9.57 -40.12
CA ARG A 691 18.57 10.73 -40.99
C ARG A 691 17.29 11.44 -40.56
N GLN A 692 17.43 12.42 -39.67
CA GLN A 692 16.43 13.45 -39.49
C GLN A 692 16.17 13.94 -40.91
N PHE A 693 15.04 13.52 -41.47
CA PHE A 693 14.48 14.17 -42.64
C PHE A 693 14.22 15.58 -42.16
N ASN A 694 15.17 16.46 -42.49
CA ASN A 694 15.07 17.85 -42.22
C ASN A 694 13.89 18.31 -43.10
N ASP A 695 12.77 18.66 -42.49
CA ASP A 695 11.55 19.15 -43.19
C ASP A 695 11.83 20.41 -44.05
N SER A 696 13.05 20.94 -44.03
CA SER A 696 13.55 21.98 -44.94
C SER A 696 13.85 21.50 -46.37
N PHE A 697 13.72 20.20 -46.69
CA PHE A 697 13.97 19.69 -48.06
C PHE A 697 12.78 19.81 -49.02
N SER A 698 11.58 20.25 -48.57
CA SER A 698 10.42 20.44 -49.47
C SER A 698 10.44 21.76 -50.25
N ASP A 699 11.24 22.74 -49.85
CA ASP A 699 11.16 24.11 -50.41
C ASP A 699 12.15 24.38 -51.55
N GLN A 700 12.92 23.38 -52.01
CA GLN A 700 13.89 23.55 -53.11
C GLN A 700 13.45 22.91 -54.44
N PHE A 701 12.21 22.44 -54.55
CA PHE A 701 11.64 21.93 -55.81
C PHE A 701 10.25 22.54 -56.12
N ALA A 702 10.15 23.86 -56.01
CA ALA A 702 9.03 24.65 -56.55
C ALA A 702 9.56 25.77 -57.46
#